data_AF-A0A353YWM5-F1
#
_entry.id   AF-A0A353YWM5-F1
#
_cell.length_a   1.000
_cell.length_b   1.000
_cell.length_c   1.000
_cell.angle_alpha   90.00
_cell.angle_beta   90.00
_cell.angle_gamma   90.00
#
_symmetry.space_group_name_H-M   'P 1'
#
loop_
_entity.id
_entity.type
_entity.pdbx_description
1 polymer ?
#
loop_
_entity_poly.entity_id
_entity_poly.type
_entity_poly.pdbx_seq_one_letter_code
_entity_poly.pdbx_strand_id
1 'polypeptide(L)'
;MAWLKEKLFVRNFNSPHMKNTFITLLFLGLIIITNDYANAQYNSDFEENTFNQYFNNNGNVYDLLNALNYNEALYAQGKRQIDAHIAFLKAKNIEQKSIKKRIQTIYKTTHNKFFKKYEAKAFFNHIFENGQYNCVTASALYALLFDEFGINYSIRETPVHIYLIADTTGLQTLIESTLPGTGIINFSEKFKKDYVAYLNKNKLISDEEFENSTTEQLFRENYSQDKSINLWELTAIQYYNKGILLMEEEKYTGAALYLNKAKSIYPSNNISYNHYAALQNGLMENLKKKSYDADLFSQVVLSSLEDSSLTQLMYDYFDNISHELCVNNPDIKRYDQFFNEIQLSCSTTPLPNNLLHKYHYYRAYNFMMMGSYPPALAEVKKSYHFNRDNLFVKELAQQIAVKHLFIERSYRKQIDSLEYYFNELPFLSENQLFQQQYVYYYVKVISDCFMYDEPLRGIEYYNRFITALDRFNINNYSDEHISVGFGITAFYYAENANFSKALRVVNKGLELSPESLRLKQAKSDIEDAKRIYTTGYKNYTPYTFTNIETPETLKEKVHKHFPGKWRAVSIIMEDMEQDLNKNETFEFIADKDKNCTYIHNGKTEKGKWAYRPKSKCIYFVPHKEKDDYKVFKVKEASANKIVLLPFKDQKTPSPYKYILKPI
;
A
#
# COMPACT_ATOMS: atom_id res chain seq x y z
N MET A 1 24.74 -15.48 32.20
CA MET A 1 23.64 -14.52 32.44
C MET A 1 23.09 -13.85 31.16
N ALA A 2 23.28 -14.43 29.97
CA ALA A 2 22.71 -13.91 28.72
C ALA A 2 21.77 -14.91 28.01
N TRP A 3 21.43 -16.04 28.65
CA TRP A 3 20.64 -17.12 28.06
C TRP A 3 19.18 -17.20 28.55
N LEU A 4 18.73 -16.23 29.36
CA LEU A 4 17.41 -16.23 29.99
C LEU A 4 16.46 -15.11 29.49
N LYS A 5 16.89 -14.26 28.53
CA LYS A 5 16.07 -13.15 28.03
C LYS A 5 15.23 -13.47 26.78
N GLU A 6 15.50 -14.54 26.05
CA GLU A 6 14.80 -14.84 24.79
C GLU A 6 13.58 -15.77 24.93
N LYS A 7 13.43 -16.50 26.03
CA LYS A 7 12.28 -17.41 26.23
C LYS A 7 11.06 -16.81 26.94
N LEU A 8 11.17 -15.59 27.46
CA LEU A 8 10.07 -14.94 28.19
C LEU A 8 9.19 -14.02 27.31
N PHE A 9 9.60 -13.72 26.07
CA PHE A 9 8.88 -12.75 25.23
C PHE A 9 7.82 -13.35 24.28
N VAL A 10 7.78 -14.69 24.09
CA VAL A 10 6.90 -15.33 23.10
C VAL A 10 5.73 -16.11 23.74
N ARG A 11 5.62 -16.18 25.08
CA ARG A 11 4.68 -17.13 25.71
C ARG A 11 3.38 -16.58 26.32
N ASN A 12 3.06 -15.28 26.20
CA ASN A 12 1.86 -14.73 26.84
C ASN A 12 0.83 -13.98 25.97
N PHE A 13 0.97 -13.93 24.65
CA PHE A 13 -0.03 -13.25 23.79
C PHE A 13 -1.31 -14.05 23.49
N ASN A 14 -1.50 -15.23 24.09
CA ASN A 14 -2.67 -16.09 23.85
C ASN A 14 -3.73 -16.08 24.96
N SER A 15 -3.61 -15.24 25.99
CA SER A 15 -4.70 -15.11 26.96
C SER A 15 -5.87 -14.30 26.33
N PRO A 16 -7.12 -14.79 26.38
CA PRO A 16 -8.29 -14.05 25.90
C PRO A 16 -8.40 -12.67 26.54
N HIS A 17 -7.96 -12.56 27.79
CA HIS A 17 -8.01 -11.31 28.54
C HIS A 17 -7.07 -10.25 27.97
N MET A 18 -5.83 -10.60 27.61
CA MET A 18 -4.90 -9.63 27.01
C MET A 18 -5.27 -9.25 25.57
N LYS A 19 -5.85 -10.18 24.79
CA LYS A 19 -6.41 -9.84 23.48
C LYS A 19 -7.55 -8.83 23.61
N ASN A 20 -8.45 -9.06 24.56
CA ASN A 20 -9.55 -8.13 24.82
C ASN A 20 -9.02 -6.77 25.30
N THR A 21 -8.11 -6.73 26.27
CA THR A 21 -7.53 -5.45 26.75
C THR A 21 -6.77 -4.70 25.65
N PHE A 22 -6.05 -5.40 24.78
CA PHE A 22 -5.35 -4.78 23.65
C PHE A 22 -6.34 -4.24 22.61
N ILE A 23 -7.40 -4.99 22.30
CA ILE A 23 -8.50 -4.54 21.42
C ILE A 23 -9.23 -3.33 22.04
N THR A 24 -9.50 -3.33 23.35
CA THR A 24 -10.15 -2.21 24.03
C THR A 24 -9.25 -0.97 24.05
N LEU A 25 -7.94 -1.12 24.25
CA LEU A 25 -6.97 -0.01 24.16
C LEU A 25 -6.81 0.50 22.72
N LEU A 26 -6.88 -0.37 21.72
CA LEU A 26 -6.89 0.01 20.30
C LEU A 26 -8.18 0.76 19.93
N PHE A 27 -9.33 0.32 20.45
CA PHE A 27 -10.61 1.00 20.30
C PHE A 27 -10.64 2.34 21.03
N LEU A 28 -10.12 2.43 22.26
CA LEU A 28 -9.97 3.70 22.99
C LEU A 28 -9.01 4.65 22.27
N GLY A 29 -7.89 4.14 21.74
CA GLY A 29 -6.98 4.93 20.91
C GLY A 29 -7.64 5.44 19.64
N LEU A 30 -8.41 4.59 18.94
CA LEU A 30 -9.19 4.99 17.76
C LEU A 30 -10.26 6.03 18.12
N ILE A 31 -10.97 5.88 19.23
CA ILE A 31 -11.99 6.84 19.70
C ILE A 31 -11.35 8.20 20.04
N ILE A 32 -10.19 8.20 20.71
CA ILE A 32 -9.46 9.43 21.06
C ILE A 32 -8.95 10.13 19.79
N ILE A 33 -8.41 9.37 18.81
CA ILE A 33 -7.94 9.94 17.53
C ILE A 33 -9.10 10.47 16.68
N THR A 34 -10.27 9.79 16.65
CA THR A 34 -11.45 10.30 15.94
C THR A 34 -12.02 11.56 16.60
N ASN A 35 -11.92 11.68 17.94
CA ASN A 35 -12.36 12.88 18.65
C ASN A 35 -11.43 14.07 18.39
N ASP A 36 -10.11 13.88 18.37
CA ASP A 36 -9.17 14.95 18.00
C ASP A 36 -9.34 15.40 16.55
N TYR A 37 -9.68 14.48 15.64
CA TYR A 37 -9.94 14.81 14.23
C TYR A 37 -11.25 15.58 14.04
N ALA A 38 -12.32 15.20 14.75
CA ALA A 38 -13.58 15.95 14.75
C ALA A 38 -13.39 17.35 15.37
N ASN A 39 -12.61 17.45 16.46
CA ASN A 39 -12.27 18.71 17.11
C ASN A 39 -11.40 19.63 16.23
N ALA A 40 -10.60 19.09 15.30
CA ALA A 40 -9.82 19.90 14.37
C ALA A 40 -10.68 20.59 13.29
N GLN A 41 -11.90 20.08 13.04
CA GLN A 41 -12.79 20.66 12.06
C GLN A 41 -13.59 21.85 12.60
N TYR A 42 -13.85 21.94 13.91
CA TYR A 42 -14.69 22.98 14.49
C TYR A 42 -13.91 23.86 15.49
N ASN A 43 -14.23 25.14 15.55
CA ASN A 43 -13.59 26.11 16.44
C ASN A 43 -14.01 25.94 17.91
N SER A 44 -15.13 25.25 18.16
CA SER A 44 -15.67 24.98 19.49
C SER A 44 -16.71 23.86 19.44
N ASP A 45 -16.94 23.21 20.58
CA ASP A 45 -18.03 22.24 20.77
C ASP A 45 -19.40 22.85 20.42
N PHE A 46 -19.58 24.15 20.65
CA PHE A 46 -20.78 24.87 20.25
C PHE A 46 -20.96 24.89 18.73
N GLU A 47 -19.89 25.18 17.99
CA GLU A 47 -19.92 25.16 16.52
C GLU A 47 -20.22 23.77 16.00
N GLU A 48 -19.52 22.74 16.50
CA GLU A 48 -19.77 21.35 16.11
C GLU A 48 -21.23 20.93 16.34
N ASN A 49 -21.75 21.17 17.55
CA ASN A 49 -23.13 20.85 17.89
C ASN A 49 -24.12 21.61 16.98
N THR A 50 -23.82 22.86 16.67
CA THR A 50 -24.67 23.69 15.79
C THR A 50 -24.71 23.15 14.36
N PHE A 51 -23.56 22.75 13.78
CA PHE A 51 -23.53 22.11 12.47
C PHE A 51 -24.25 20.76 12.48
N ASN A 52 -24.06 19.96 13.52
CA ASN A 52 -24.78 18.69 13.68
C ASN A 52 -26.29 18.89 13.74
N GLN A 53 -26.78 19.91 14.45
CA GLN A 53 -28.20 20.23 14.48
C GLN A 53 -28.71 20.72 13.12
N TYR A 54 -27.93 21.54 12.41
CA TYR A 54 -28.25 22.00 11.05
C TYR A 54 -28.43 20.81 10.09
N PHE A 55 -27.47 19.89 10.02
CA PHE A 55 -27.54 18.72 9.14
C PHE A 55 -28.68 17.75 9.48
N ASN A 56 -29.14 17.77 10.74
CA ASN A 56 -30.29 16.99 11.21
C ASN A 56 -31.63 17.74 11.09
N ASN A 57 -31.70 18.88 10.39
CA ASN A 57 -32.87 19.74 10.25
C ASN A 57 -33.49 20.22 11.58
N ASN A 58 -32.69 20.28 12.64
CA ASN A 58 -33.10 20.70 14.00
C ASN A 58 -32.35 21.95 14.47
N GLY A 59 -31.60 22.62 13.60
CA GLY A 59 -30.76 23.76 13.95
C GLY A 59 -31.54 25.05 14.15
N ASN A 60 -30.87 26.04 14.75
CA ASN A 60 -31.31 27.42 14.82
C ASN A 60 -30.33 28.35 14.07
N VAL A 61 -30.84 29.22 13.19
CA VAL A 61 -30.01 30.15 12.43
C VAL A 61 -29.24 31.11 13.35
N TYR A 62 -29.84 31.54 14.45
CA TYR A 62 -29.16 32.40 15.42
C TYR A 62 -27.90 31.72 15.99
N ASP A 63 -27.97 30.42 16.24
CA ASP A 63 -26.85 29.64 16.77
C ASP A 63 -25.75 29.59 15.70
N LEU A 64 -26.10 29.28 14.45
CA LEU A 64 -25.14 29.19 13.34
C LEU A 64 -24.50 30.54 13.00
N LEU A 65 -25.23 31.65 13.12
CA LEU A 65 -24.69 32.99 12.95
C LEU A 65 -23.62 33.35 14.00
N ASN A 66 -23.73 32.79 15.21
CA ASN A 66 -22.79 33.02 16.32
C ASN A 66 -21.70 31.95 16.43
N ALA A 67 -21.86 30.80 15.77
CA ALA A 67 -20.99 29.64 15.91
C ALA A 67 -19.53 29.92 15.53
N LEU A 68 -19.30 30.75 14.50
CA LEU A 68 -17.97 31.06 13.96
C LEU A 68 -17.02 31.68 15.01
N ASN A 69 -17.54 32.58 15.85
CA ASN A 69 -16.79 33.25 16.93
C ASN A 69 -17.57 33.14 18.25
N TYR A 70 -17.96 31.93 18.61
CA TYR A 70 -18.79 31.71 19.79
C TYR A 70 -18.11 32.22 21.06
N ASN A 71 -18.84 33.03 21.81
CA ASN A 71 -18.51 33.45 23.16
C ASN A 71 -19.81 33.44 23.95
N GLU A 72 -19.90 32.63 25.00
CA GLU A 72 -21.13 32.40 25.75
C GLU A 72 -21.75 33.70 26.29
N ALA A 73 -20.93 34.61 26.81
CA ALA A 73 -21.39 35.88 27.36
C ALA A 73 -21.95 36.81 26.27
N LEU A 74 -21.24 36.93 25.13
CA LEU A 74 -21.69 37.74 23.99
C LEU A 74 -22.93 37.14 23.32
N TYR A 75 -23.01 35.82 23.23
CA TYR A 75 -24.17 35.09 22.72
C TYR A 75 -25.41 35.40 23.58
N ALA A 76 -25.32 35.22 24.90
CA ALA A 76 -26.42 35.51 25.82
C ALA A 76 -26.77 37.01 25.86
N GLN A 77 -25.77 37.89 25.72
CA GLN A 77 -25.98 39.33 25.59
C GLN A 77 -26.74 39.67 24.30
N GLY A 78 -26.30 39.16 23.16
CA GLY A 78 -26.94 39.40 21.86
C GLY A 78 -28.39 38.95 21.88
N LYS A 79 -28.68 37.76 22.42
CA LYS A 79 -30.04 37.23 22.53
C LYS A 79 -30.93 38.15 23.35
N ARG A 80 -30.47 38.55 24.55
CA ARG A 80 -31.20 39.51 25.41
C ARG A 80 -31.43 40.86 24.73
N GLN A 81 -30.45 41.38 23.97
CA GLN A 81 -30.59 42.64 23.27
C GLN A 81 -31.60 42.56 22.11
N ILE A 82 -31.61 41.46 21.36
CA ILE A 82 -32.62 41.19 20.32
C ILE A 82 -34.01 41.08 20.95
N ASP A 83 -34.18 40.27 21.99
CA ASP A 83 -35.46 40.06 22.65
C ASP A 83 -36.01 41.37 23.25
N ALA A 84 -35.14 42.19 23.86
CA ALA A 84 -35.50 43.52 24.36
C ALA A 84 -35.93 44.47 23.22
N HIS A 85 -35.28 44.38 22.04
CA HIS A 85 -35.66 45.18 20.88
C HIS A 85 -36.98 44.71 20.26
N ILE A 86 -37.22 43.40 20.20
CA ILE A 86 -38.52 42.83 19.80
C ILE A 86 -39.62 43.32 20.75
N ALA A 87 -39.41 43.27 22.06
CA ALA A 87 -40.35 43.78 23.05
C ALA A 87 -40.63 45.28 22.86
N PHE A 88 -39.58 46.08 22.60
CA PHE A 88 -39.72 47.51 22.28
C PHE A 88 -40.55 47.75 21.00
N LEU A 89 -40.36 46.93 19.96
CA LEU A 89 -41.13 47.02 18.72
C LEU A 89 -42.60 46.61 18.92
N LYS A 90 -42.87 45.54 19.69
CA LYS A 90 -44.22 45.11 20.09
C LYS A 90 -44.94 46.20 20.89
N ALA A 91 -44.27 46.83 21.86
CA ALA A 91 -44.81 47.96 22.62
C ALA A 91 -45.15 49.19 21.76
N LYS A 92 -44.56 49.31 20.57
CA LYS A 92 -44.92 50.33 19.56
C LYS A 92 -46.07 49.93 18.65
N ASN A 93 -46.81 48.87 19.00
CA ASN A 93 -47.92 48.30 18.23
C ASN A 93 -47.54 48.07 16.76
N ILE A 94 -46.33 47.53 16.52
CA ILE A 94 -45.82 47.43 15.15
C ILE A 94 -46.69 46.56 14.27
N GLU A 95 -47.24 45.46 14.79
CA GLU A 95 -48.09 44.52 14.03
C GLU A 95 -49.39 45.17 13.52
N GLN A 96 -49.88 46.22 14.17
CA GLN A 96 -51.08 46.98 13.75
C GLN A 96 -50.78 48.01 12.65
N LYS A 97 -49.50 48.25 12.32
CA LYS A 97 -49.10 49.21 11.29
C LYS A 97 -49.18 48.59 9.90
N SER A 98 -49.35 49.43 8.88
CA SER A 98 -49.21 48.97 7.49
C SER A 98 -47.81 48.39 7.23
N ILE A 99 -47.71 47.42 6.31
CA ILE A 99 -46.44 46.73 5.99
C ILE A 99 -45.28 47.71 5.74
N LYS A 100 -45.54 48.77 4.97
CA LYS A 100 -44.57 49.87 4.74
C LYS A 100 -44.07 50.51 6.04
N LYS A 101 -44.99 50.85 6.95
CA LYS A 101 -44.65 51.48 8.24
C LYS A 101 -43.96 50.49 9.17
N ARG A 102 -44.26 49.19 9.09
CA ARG A 102 -43.59 48.13 9.82
C ARG A 102 -42.13 48.04 9.41
N ILE A 103 -41.87 47.86 8.12
CA ILE A 103 -40.53 47.81 7.54
C ILE A 103 -39.73 49.07 7.90
N GLN A 104 -40.32 50.27 7.71
CA GLN A 104 -39.68 51.55 8.07
C GLN A 104 -39.34 51.67 9.55
N THR A 105 -40.22 51.21 10.44
CA THR A 105 -39.99 51.26 11.88
C THR A 105 -38.88 50.31 12.28
N ILE A 106 -38.91 49.05 11.79
CA ILE A 106 -37.87 48.05 12.06
C ILE A 106 -36.52 48.59 11.58
N TYR A 107 -36.42 48.99 10.31
CA TYR A 107 -35.20 49.54 9.72
C TYR A 107 -34.59 50.65 10.58
N LYS A 108 -35.35 51.73 10.81
CA LYS A 108 -34.82 52.92 11.50
C LYS A 108 -34.40 52.62 12.94
N THR A 109 -35.20 51.84 13.66
CA THR A 109 -34.93 51.58 15.08
C THR A 109 -33.80 50.57 15.27
N THR A 110 -33.76 49.51 14.46
CA THR A 110 -32.66 48.54 14.47
C THR A 110 -31.35 49.19 14.06
N HIS A 111 -31.30 49.94 12.96
CA HIS A 111 -30.09 50.63 12.51
C HIS A 111 -29.54 51.56 13.61
N ASN A 112 -30.38 52.44 14.17
CA ASN A 112 -29.95 53.36 15.21
C ASN A 112 -29.48 52.66 16.50
N LYS A 113 -30.09 51.52 16.84
CA LYS A 113 -29.79 50.78 18.07
C LYS A 113 -28.47 50.00 17.93
N PHE A 114 -28.33 49.22 16.87
CA PHE A 114 -27.31 48.18 16.75
C PHE A 114 -26.13 48.54 15.85
N PHE A 115 -26.34 49.36 14.82
CA PHE A 115 -25.35 49.57 13.76
C PHE A 115 -24.62 50.90 13.97
N LYS A 116 -23.40 50.82 14.53
CA LYS A 116 -22.58 51.99 14.90
C LYS A 116 -21.48 52.29 13.90
N LYS A 117 -20.74 51.26 13.47
CA LYS A 117 -19.60 51.41 12.54
C LYS A 117 -19.62 50.28 11.51
N TYR A 118 -19.56 50.64 10.23
CA TYR A 118 -19.33 49.64 9.18
C TYR A 118 -17.88 49.13 9.25
N GLU A 119 -17.71 47.81 9.28
CA GLU A 119 -16.42 47.13 9.32
C GLU A 119 -16.49 45.86 8.47
N ALA A 120 -15.72 45.80 7.38
CA ALA A 120 -15.82 44.71 6.40
C ALA A 120 -15.55 43.33 7.04
N LYS A 121 -14.64 43.28 8.02
CA LYS A 121 -14.24 42.06 8.74
C LYS A 121 -15.11 41.77 9.98
N ALA A 122 -16.27 42.42 10.13
CA ALA A 122 -17.17 42.17 11.25
C ALA A 122 -17.92 40.84 11.13
N PHE A 123 -18.16 40.19 12.27
CA PHE A 123 -18.99 39.00 12.42
C PHE A 123 -20.21 39.32 13.29
N PHE A 124 -21.20 38.43 13.27
CA PHE A 124 -22.53 38.72 13.82
C PHE A 124 -22.52 39.14 15.30
N ASN A 125 -21.65 38.54 16.12
CA ASN A 125 -21.49 38.86 17.53
C ASN A 125 -20.97 40.31 17.78
N HIS A 126 -20.17 40.87 16.86
CA HIS A 126 -19.63 42.23 16.99
C HIS A 126 -20.74 43.30 17.02
N ILE A 127 -21.90 43.03 16.42
CA ILE A 127 -23.07 43.93 16.49
C ILE A 127 -23.43 44.21 17.95
N PHE A 128 -23.39 43.19 18.81
CA PHE A 128 -23.85 43.28 20.20
C PHE A 128 -22.74 43.67 21.17
N GLU A 129 -21.49 43.45 20.78
CA GLU A 129 -20.30 43.81 21.53
C GLU A 129 -19.96 45.30 21.39
N ASN A 130 -19.81 45.79 20.16
CA ASN A 130 -19.28 47.13 19.88
C ASN A 130 -20.04 47.87 18.76
N GLY A 131 -21.10 47.26 18.21
CA GLY A 131 -21.92 47.85 17.15
C GLY A 131 -21.24 47.86 15.78
N GLN A 132 -20.16 47.11 15.59
CA GLN A 132 -19.55 46.90 14.28
C GLN A 132 -20.40 45.93 13.46
N TYR A 133 -20.58 46.23 12.18
CA TYR A 133 -21.40 45.44 11.28
C TYR A 133 -20.89 45.51 9.84
N ASN A 134 -21.26 44.54 9.01
CA ASN A 134 -21.15 44.62 7.55
C ASN A 134 -22.49 44.26 6.89
N CYS A 135 -22.50 44.14 5.56
CA CYS A 135 -23.70 43.82 4.79
C CYS A 135 -24.34 42.48 5.22
N VAL A 136 -23.51 41.48 5.53
CA VAL A 136 -23.95 40.13 5.91
C VAL A 136 -24.59 40.15 7.29
N THR A 137 -23.87 40.67 8.30
CA THR A 137 -24.33 40.65 9.69
C THR A 137 -25.57 41.52 9.88
N ALA A 138 -25.65 42.67 9.18
CA ALA A 138 -26.81 43.53 9.24
C ALA A 138 -28.03 42.91 8.53
N SER A 139 -27.85 42.30 7.35
CA SER A 139 -28.92 41.57 6.67
C SER A 139 -29.42 40.41 7.52
N ALA A 140 -28.54 39.68 8.20
CA ALA A 140 -28.93 38.60 9.10
C ALA A 140 -29.81 39.11 10.25
N LEU A 141 -29.45 40.21 10.91
CA LEU A 141 -30.26 40.76 12.00
C LEU A 141 -31.62 41.27 11.50
N TYR A 142 -31.67 41.91 10.33
CA TYR A 142 -32.95 42.33 9.75
C TYR A 142 -33.83 41.15 9.39
N ALA A 143 -33.28 40.10 8.77
CA ALA A 143 -34.00 38.89 8.42
C ALA A 143 -34.60 38.21 9.67
N LEU A 144 -33.83 38.05 10.75
CA LEU A 144 -34.33 37.51 12.02
C LEU A 144 -35.51 38.33 12.59
N LEU A 145 -35.44 39.66 12.52
CA LEU A 145 -36.53 40.52 12.96
C LEU A 145 -37.74 40.43 12.02
N PHE A 146 -37.52 40.30 10.71
CA PHE A 146 -38.60 40.13 9.74
C PHE A 146 -39.32 38.79 9.91
N ASP A 147 -38.59 37.70 10.21
CA ASP A 147 -39.17 36.40 10.57
C ASP A 147 -40.04 36.52 11.84
N GLU A 148 -39.53 37.14 12.91
CA GLU A 148 -40.28 37.35 14.16
C GLU A 148 -41.60 38.10 13.93
N PHE A 149 -41.62 39.05 13.00
CA PHE A 149 -42.82 39.82 12.69
C PHE A 149 -43.61 39.24 11.50
N GLY A 150 -43.22 38.13 10.87
CA GLY A 150 -43.92 37.59 9.70
C GLY A 150 -43.94 38.55 8.51
N ILE A 151 -42.82 39.22 8.23
CA ILE A 151 -42.61 40.04 7.03
C ILE A 151 -41.82 39.20 6.04
N ASN A 152 -42.45 38.81 4.92
CA ASN A 152 -41.76 38.07 3.88
C ASN A 152 -40.58 38.89 3.32
N TYR A 153 -39.43 38.27 3.13
CA TYR A 153 -38.25 38.90 2.55
C TYR A 153 -37.54 37.95 1.57
N SER A 154 -36.63 38.51 0.79
CA SER A 154 -35.69 37.78 -0.06
C SER A 154 -34.30 38.38 0.17
N ILE A 155 -33.32 37.51 0.43
CA ILE A 155 -31.91 37.90 0.54
C ILE A 155 -31.31 37.77 -0.86
N ARG A 156 -30.65 38.84 -1.33
CA ARG A 156 -30.06 38.90 -2.66
C ARG A 156 -28.55 38.96 -2.54
N GLU A 157 -27.89 38.01 -3.18
CA GLU A 157 -26.43 37.93 -3.30
C GLU A 157 -26.01 38.43 -4.69
N THR A 158 -25.11 39.39 -4.68
CA THR A 158 -24.36 39.85 -5.86
C THR A 158 -22.87 39.52 -5.64
N PRO A 159 -22.01 39.58 -6.67
CA PRO A 159 -20.58 39.29 -6.51
C PRO A 159 -19.85 40.14 -5.47
N VAL A 160 -20.35 41.35 -5.16
CA VAL A 160 -19.68 42.31 -4.27
C VAL A 160 -20.54 42.76 -3.08
N HIS A 161 -21.79 42.31 -2.99
CA HIS A 161 -22.76 42.87 -2.05
C HIS A 161 -23.92 41.95 -1.73
N ILE A 162 -24.47 42.09 -0.52
CA ILE A 162 -25.69 41.41 -0.07
C ILE A 162 -26.67 42.44 0.49
N TYR A 163 -27.93 42.30 0.09
CA TYR A 163 -29.03 43.15 0.55
C TYR A 163 -30.33 42.36 0.71
N LEU A 164 -31.33 42.98 1.34
CA LEU A 164 -32.65 42.37 1.53
C LEU A 164 -33.71 43.13 0.73
N ILE A 165 -34.68 42.39 0.18
CA ILE A 165 -35.94 42.94 -0.31
C ILE A 165 -37.05 42.47 0.64
N ALA A 166 -37.67 43.40 1.36
CA ALA A 166 -38.81 43.12 2.24
C ALA A 166 -40.15 43.30 1.50
N ASP A 167 -41.18 42.58 1.92
CA ASP A 167 -42.50 42.54 1.28
C ASP A 167 -42.41 42.15 -0.21
N THR A 168 -41.85 40.96 -0.46
CA THR A 168 -41.56 40.43 -1.80
C THR A 168 -42.79 40.30 -2.71
N THR A 169 -43.98 40.16 -2.12
CA THR A 169 -45.27 40.07 -2.82
C THR A 169 -45.97 41.41 -2.98
N GLY A 170 -45.48 42.47 -2.32
CA GLY A 170 -46.12 43.79 -2.26
C GLY A 170 -45.18 44.89 -2.74
N LEU A 171 -44.71 45.72 -1.82
CA LEU A 171 -43.95 46.94 -2.11
C LEU A 171 -42.52 46.68 -2.57
N GLN A 172 -41.97 45.48 -2.34
CA GLN A 172 -40.59 45.10 -2.69
C GLN A 172 -39.58 46.15 -2.20
N THR A 173 -39.58 46.39 -0.90
CA THR A 173 -38.79 47.44 -0.27
C THR A 173 -37.33 46.99 -0.14
N LEU A 174 -36.41 47.66 -0.84
CA LEU A 174 -34.96 47.44 -0.67
C LEU A 174 -34.51 47.92 0.71
N ILE A 175 -33.87 47.03 1.44
CA ILE A 175 -33.18 47.29 2.70
C ILE A 175 -31.69 47.28 2.41
N GLU A 176 -31.15 48.48 2.26
CA GLU A 176 -29.71 48.67 2.07
C GLU A 176 -29.07 48.97 3.42
N SER A 177 -28.37 47.99 3.97
CA SER A 177 -27.82 48.07 5.32
C SER A 177 -26.63 49.02 5.42
N THR A 178 -26.01 49.42 4.30
CA THR A 178 -24.75 50.17 4.27
C THR A 178 -24.83 51.63 3.82
N LEU A 179 -26.01 52.12 3.40
CA LEU A 179 -26.20 53.53 3.01
C LEU A 179 -26.78 54.37 4.16
N PRO A 180 -25.99 55.25 4.82
CA PRO A 180 -26.49 56.12 5.87
C PRO A 180 -27.29 57.27 5.23
N GLY A 181 -28.60 57.30 5.44
CA GLY A 181 -29.47 58.45 5.13
C GLY A 181 -30.73 58.15 4.32
N THR A 182 -30.73 57.08 3.50
CA THR A 182 -31.91 56.67 2.68
C THR A 182 -32.01 55.15 2.53
N GLY A 183 -31.67 54.35 3.56
CA GLY A 183 -31.64 52.88 3.44
C GLY A 183 -33.00 52.16 3.34
N ILE A 184 -34.03 52.88 2.89
CA ILE A 184 -35.25 52.31 2.30
C ILE A 184 -35.42 52.97 0.94
N ILE A 185 -35.01 52.27 -0.10
CA ILE A 185 -35.18 52.73 -1.48
C ILE A 185 -36.37 51.96 -2.04
N ASN A 186 -37.49 52.65 -2.28
CA ASN A 186 -38.45 52.13 -3.24
C ASN A 186 -37.79 52.26 -4.61
N PHE A 187 -37.85 51.24 -5.48
CA PHE A 187 -37.28 51.28 -6.84
C PHE A 187 -37.96 52.36 -7.72
N SER A 188 -37.67 53.62 -7.43
CA SER A 188 -38.09 54.77 -8.21
C SER A 188 -37.33 54.78 -9.54
N GLU A 189 -37.92 55.36 -10.57
CA GLU A 189 -37.25 55.49 -11.87
C GLU A 189 -35.90 56.21 -11.82
N LYS A 190 -35.71 57.08 -10.84
CA LYS A 190 -34.42 57.73 -10.61
C LYS A 190 -33.33 56.73 -10.17
N PHE A 191 -33.67 55.84 -9.25
CA PHE A 191 -32.71 54.84 -8.74
C PHE A 191 -32.29 53.84 -9.83
N LYS A 192 -33.25 53.37 -10.62
CA LYS A 192 -32.96 52.44 -11.73
C LYS A 192 -31.97 53.06 -12.72
N LYS A 193 -32.15 54.35 -13.03
CA LYS A 193 -31.22 55.12 -13.89
C LYS A 193 -29.84 55.26 -13.27
N ASP A 194 -29.75 55.60 -11.99
CA ASP A 194 -28.48 55.77 -11.29
C ASP A 194 -27.69 54.46 -11.21
N TYR A 195 -28.37 53.32 -10.98
CA TYR A 195 -27.77 51.99 -10.93
C TYR A 195 -27.25 51.53 -12.30
N VAL A 196 -28.06 51.66 -13.36
CA VAL A 196 -27.63 51.28 -14.72
C VAL A 196 -26.49 52.18 -15.21
N ALA A 197 -26.48 53.47 -14.84
CA ALA A 197 -25.36 54.37 -15.11
C ALA A 197 -24.09 53.97 -14.34
N TYR A 198 -24.21 53.47 -13.11
CA TYR A 198 -23.08 52.91 -12.37
C TYR A 198 -22.51 51.66 -13.07
N LEU A 199 -23.35 50.73 -13.55
CA LEU A 199 -22.90 49.54 -14.25
C LEU A 199 -22.08 49.89 -15.50
N ASN A 200 -22.57 50.84 -16.30
CA ASN A 200 -21.86 51.29 -17.50
C ASN A 200 -20.54 51.99 -17.15
N LYS A 201 -20.57 52.92 -16.19
CA LYS A 201 -19.38 53.69 -15.77
C LYS A 201 -18.24 52.80 -15.26
N ASN A 202 -18.58 51.66 -14.65
CA ASN A 202 -17.61 50.70 -14.13
C ASN A 202 -17.35 49.52 -15.08
N LYS A 203 -17.86 49.58 -16.31
CA LYS A 203 -17.69 48.57 -17.37
C LYS A 203 -18.21 47.17 -16.98
N LEU A 204 -19.22 47.12 -16.12
CA LEU A 204 -19.93 45.89 -15.75
C LEU A 204 -21.00 45.51 -16.80
N ILE A 205 -21.42 46.49 -17.59
CA ILE A 205 -22.12 46.33 -18.87
C ILE A 205 -21.36 47.16 -19.91
N SER A 206 -21.42 46.75 -21.17
CA SER A 206 -20.77 47.47 -22.28
C SER A 206 -21.52 48.75 -22.65
N ASP A 207 -20.82 49.69 -23.31
CA ASP A 207 -21.46 50.90 -23.86
C ASP A 207 -22.57 50.53 -24.86
N GLU A 208 -22.37 49.45 -25.62
CA GLU A 208 -23.37 48.93 -26.57
C GLU A 208 -24.61 48.37 -25.87
N GLU A 209 -24.46 47.65 -24.75
CA GLU A 209 -25.60 47.20 -23.94
C GLU A 209 -26.33 48.37 -23.28
N PHE A 210 -25.59 49.38 -22.80
CA PHE A 210 -26.15 50.57 -22.16
C PHE A 210 -26.97 51.44 -23.12
N GLU A 211 -26.52 51.57 -24.37
CA GLU A 211 -27.21 52.36 -25.40
C GLU A 211 -28.41 51.64 -26.03
N ASN A 212 -28.36 50.30 -26.16
CA ASN A 212 -29.38 49.53 -26.88
C ASN A 212 -30.49 48.95 -26.00
N SER A 213 -30.36 49.01 -24.68
CA SER A 213 -31.35 48.45 -23.75
C SER A 213 -31.99 49.53 -22.88
N THR A 214 -33.26 49.34 -22.52
CA THR A 214 -33.91 50.30 -21.61
C THR A 214 -33.34 50.20 -20.21
N THR A 215 -33.39 51.30 -19.45
CA THR A 215 -33.00 51.29 -18.03
C THR A 215 -33.74 50.19 -17.26
N GLU A 216 -35.02 49.94 -17.54
CA GLU A 216 -35.78 48.87 -16.88
C GLU A 216 -35.25 47.48 -17.22
N GLN A 217 -34.85 47.28 -18.47
CA GLN A 217 -34.33 46.00 -18.94
C GLN A 217 -32.94 45.73 -18.37
N LEU A 218 -32.02 46.70 -18.44
CA LEU A 218 -30.68 46.57 -17.87
C LEU A 218 -30.73 46.45 -16.35
N PHE A 219 -31.61 47.22 -15.71
CA PHE A 219 -31.87 47.08 -14.29
C PHE A 219 -32.34 45.65 -14.02
N ARG A 220 -33.38 45.13 -14.69
CA ARG A 220 -33.86 43.76 -14.48
C ARG A 220 -32.78 42.70 -14.77
N GLU A 221 -32.02 42.81 -15.85
CA GLU A 221 -31.05 41.79 -16.27
C GLU A 221 -29.82 41.75 -15.36
N ASN A 222 -29.40 42.88 -14.81
CA ASN A 222 -28.20 42.97 -13.98
C ASN A 222 -28.51 43.00 -12.48
N TYR A 223 -29.72 43.42 -12.10
CA TYR A 223 -30.22 43.41 -10.72
C TYR A 223 -31.02 42.14 -10.40
N SER A 224 -31.62 41.47 -11.40
CA SER A 224 -32.39 40.21 -11.19
C SER A 224 -31.61 38.93 -11.53
N GLN A 225 -30.34 39.05 -11.93
CA GLN A 225 -29.39 37.92 -11.89
C GLN A 225 -28.93 37.60 -10.46
N ASP A 226 -29.35 38.40 -9.49
CA ASP A 226 -29.05 38.22 -8.08
C ASP A 226 -29.62 36.91 -7.57
N LYS A 227 -28.72 36.02 -7.16
CA LYS A 227 -29.07 34.74 -6.57
C LYS A 227 -29.83 35.02 -5.28
N SER A 228 -31.08 34.56 -5.22
CA SER A 228 -31.84 34.62 -3.98
C SER A 228 -31.29 33.54 -3.07
N ILE A 229 -30.83 33.94 -1.89
CA ILE A 229 -30.39 33.02 -0.85
C ILE A 229 -31.36 33.09 0.33
N ASN A 230 -31.40 32.02 1.12
CA ASN A 230 -32.14 31.97 2.37
C ASN A 230 -31.24 32.37 3.56
N LEU A 231 -31.84 32.47 4.75
CA LEU A 231 -31.12 32.91 5.94
C LEU A 231 -30.02 31.91 6.39
N TRP A 232 -30.20 30.61 6.14
CA TRP A 232 -29.16 29.60 6.36
C TRP A 232 -27.97 29.82 5.44
N GLU A 233 -28.22 30.00 4.14
CA GLU A 233 -27.17 30.27 3.14
C GLU A 233 -26.44 31.59 3.43
N LEU A 234 -27.12 32.60 3.99
CA LEU A 234 -26.46 33.83 4.45
C LEU A 234 -25.43 33.56 5.57
N THR A 235 -25.67 32.57 6.43
CA THR A 235 -24.67 32.18 7.45
C THR A 235 -23.40 31.63 6.82
N ALA A 236 -23.51 30.89 5.71
CA ALA A 236 -22.37 30.37 4.96
C ALA A 236 -21.47 31.49 4.43
N ILE A 237 -22.03 32.66 4.12
CA ILE A 237 -21.26 33.81 3.66
C ILE A 237 -20.33 34.35 4.76
N GLN A 238 -20.68 34.22 6.05
CA GLN A 238 -19.74 34.57 7.13
C GLN A 238 -18.50 33.65 7.13
N TYR A 239 -18.72 32.34 6.95
CA TYR A 239 -17.66 31.36 6.81
C TYR A 239 -16.80 31.62 5.57
N TYR A 240 -17.45 31.91 4.44
CA TYR A 240 -16.76 32.30 3.21
C TYR A 240 -15.87 33.53 3.42
N ASN A 241 -16.40 34.62 3.99
CA ASN A 241 -15.63 35.84 4.26
C ASN A 241 -14.44 35.58 5.19
N LYS A 242 -14.60 34.71 6.20
CA LYS A 242 -13.48 34.30 7.06
C LYS A 242 -12.43 33.51 6.29
N GLY A 243 -12.86 32.64 5.38
CA GLY A 243 -11.99 31.90 4.47
C GLY A 243 -11.18 32.84 3.56
N ILE A 244 -11.83 33.80 2.90
CA ILE A 244 -11.18 34.81 2.06
C ILE A 244 -10.15 35.62 2.86
N LEU A 245 -10.51 36.08 4.06
CA LEU A 245 -9.58 36.78 4.94
C LEU A 245 -8.31 35.95 5.23
N LEU A 246 -8.48 34.65 5.47
CA LEU A 246 -7.33 33.76 5.69
C LEU A 246 -6.52 33.52 4.42
N MET A 247 -7.14 33.51 3.23
CA MET A 247 -6.41 33.47 1.97
C MET A 247 -5.56 34.72 1.75
N GLU A 248 -6.11 35.91 2.05
CA GLU A 248 -5.36 37.19 2.00
C GLU A 248 -4.17 37.21 2.96
N GLU A 249 -4.29 36.52 4.10
CA GLU A 249 -3.22 36.33 5.09
C GLU A 249 -2.28 35.16 4.77
N GLU A 250 -2.41 34.52 3.60
CA GLU A 250 -1.66 33.34 3.17
C GLU A 250 -1.78 32.13 4.12
N LYS A 251 -2.85 32.06 4.92
CA LYS A 251 -3.15 30.97 5.86
C LYS A 251 -4.06 29.93 5.20
N TYR A 252 -3.54 29.23 4.20
CA TYR A 252 -4.35 28.40 3.29
C TYR A 252 -5.05 27.21 3.94
N THR A 253 -4.41 26.50 4.89
CA THR A 253 -5.07 25.38 5.60
C THR A 253 -6.30 25.85 6.37
N GLY A 254 -6.18 26.98 7.07
CA GLY A 254 -7.32 27.60 7.74
C GLY A 254 -8.37 28.06 6.74
N ALA A 255 -7.96 28.71 5.65
CA ALA A 255 -8.89 29.15 4.61
C ALA A 255 -9.70 27.98 4.03
N ALA A 256 -9.05 26.87 3.68
CA ALA A 256 -9.70 25.67 3.15
C ALA A 256 -10.76 25.15 4.13
N LEU A 257 -10.44 25.08 5.43
CA LEU A 257 -11.38 24.64 6.46
C LEU A 257 -12.66 25.51 6.49
N TYR A 258 -12.52 26.84 6.56
CA TYR A 258 -13.70 27.73 6.61
C TYR A 258 -14.49 27.73 5.29
N LEU A 259 -13.81 27.62 4.14
CA LEU A 259 -14.47 27.55 2.84
C LEU A 259 -15.20 26.21 2.65
N ASN A 260 -14.68 25.12 3.20
CA ASN A 260 -15.38 23.83 3.22
C ASN A 260 -16.65 23.88 4.09
N LYS A 261 -16.58 24.53 5.27
CA LYS A 261 -17.77 24.80 6.10
C LYS A 261 -18.80 25.67 5.36
N ALA A 262 -18.35 26.68 4.63
CA ALA A 262 -19.25 27.48 3.79
C ALA A 262 -19.90 26.63 2.70
N LYS A 263 -19.11 25.77 2.03
CA LYS A 263 -19.58 24.88 0.95
C LYS A 263 -20.63 23.89 1.46
N SER A 264 -20.47 23.36 2.68
CA SER A 264 -21.41 22.39 3.26
C SER A 264 -22.77 22.98 3.62
N ILE A 265 -22.84 24.28 3.91
CA ILE A 265 -24.10 25.00 4.12
C ILE A 265 -24.67 25.51 2.78
N TYR A 266 -23.82 26.09 1.94
CA TYR A 266 -24.21 26.74 0.68
C TYR A 266 -23.21 26.38 -0.45
N PRO A 267 -23.48 25.30 -1.22
CA PRO A 267 -22.59 24.85 -2.28
C PRO A 267 -22.73 25.73 -3.53
N SER A 268 -22.06 26.88 -3.53
CA SER A 268 -21.98 27.77 -4.70
C SER A 268 -20.68 27.54 -5.48
N ASN A 269 -20.70 27.89 -6.78
CA ASN A 269 -19.51 27.81 -7.63
C ASN A 269 -18.37 28.69 -7.10
N ASN A 270 -18.69 29.88 -6.59
CA ASN A 270 -17.69 30.80 -6.04
C ASN A 270 -17.06 30.26 -4.75
N ILE A 271 -17.86 29.70 -3.84
CA ILE A 271 -17.33 29.07 -2.62
C ILE A 271 -16.47 27.86 -2.97
N SER A 272 -16.92 27.02 -3.90
CA SER A 272 -16.17 25.84 -4.35
C SER A 272 -14.85 26.23 -5.02
N TYR A 273 -14.87 27.24 -5.90
CA TYR A 273 -13.67 27.77 -6.55
C TYR A 273 -12.64 28.24 -5.52
N ASN A 274 -13.06 29.08 -4.56
CA ASN A 274 -12.14 29.58 -3.54
C ASN A 274 -11.64 28.47 -2.61
N HIS A 275 -12.50 27.51 -2.26
CA HIS A 275 -12.10 26.34 -1.48
C HIS A 275 -10.97 25.58 -2.20
N TYR A 276 -11.15 25.30 -3.49
CA TYR A 276 -10.15 24.60 -4.30
C TYR A 276 -8.86 25.40 -4.47
N ALA A 277 -8.98 26.72 -4.64
CA ALA A 277 -7.82 27.61 -4.66
C ALA A 277 -7.04 27.60 -3.34
N ALA A 278 -7.74 27.57 -2.19
CA ALA A 278 -7.10 27.45 -0.88
C ALA A 278 -6.38 26.10 -0.73
N LEU A 279 -7.01 24.99 -1.13
CA LEU A 279 -6.37 23.67 -1.15
C LEU A 279 -5.10 23.68 -2.01
N GLN A 280 -5.18 24.14 -3.25
CA GLN A 280 -4.04 24.19 -4.17
C GLN A 280 -2.88 25.04 -3.64
N ASN A 281 -3.16 26.24 -3.12
CA ASN A 281 -2.14 27.12 -2.59
C ASN A 281 -1.49 26.55 -1.32
N GLY A 282 -2.28 25.95 -0.42
CA GLY A 282 -1.75 25.31 0.79
C GLY A 282 -0.90 24.09 0.47
N LEU A 283 -1.30 23.27 -0.50
CA LEU A 283 -0.44 22.19 -1.01
C LEU A 283 0.87 22.73 -1.59
N MET A 284 0.82 23.75 -2.44
CA MET A 284 2.02 24.36 -3.03
C MET A 284 2.99 24.89 -1.96
N GLU A 285 2.45 25.57 -0.94
CA GLU A 285 3.22 26.05 0.21
C GLU A 285 3.86 24.88 0.97
N ASN A 286 3.12 23.80 1.21
CA ASN A 286 3.62 22.62 1.89
C ASN A 286 4.75 21.92 1.12
N LEU A 287 4.70 21.87 -0.22
CA LEU A 287 5.81 21.38 -1.04
C LEU A 287 7.05 22.27 -0.87
N LYS A 288 6.87 23.60 -0.97
CA LYS A 288 7.96 24.57 -0.83
C LYS A 288 8.63 24.50 0.55
N LYS A 289 7.84 24.31 1.61
CA LYS A 289 8.32 24.21 3.00
C LYS A 289 8.74 22.80 3.42
N LYS A 290 8.44 21.78 2.60
CA LYS A 290 8.64 20.35 2.92
C LYS A 290 7.93 19.91 4.22
N SER A 291 6.76 20.48 4.52
CA SER A 291 5.98 20.18 5.75
C SER A 291 5.07 18.96 5.58
N TYR A 292 4.54 18.74 4.36
CA TYR A 292 3.67 17.61 4.00
C TYR A 292 2.48 17.41 4.96
N ASP A 293 1.48 18.29 4.85
CA ASP A 293 0.24 18.24 5.64
C ASP A 293 -0.71 17.17 5.07
N ALA A 294 -0.88 16.07 5.81
CA ALA A 294 -1.74 14.96 5.40
C ALA A 294 -3.23 15.31 5.46
N ASP A 295 -3.64 16.22 6.33
CA ASP A 295 -5.04 16.59 6.51
C ASP A 295 -5.53 17.47 5.36
N LEU A 296 -4.71 18.46 4.98
CA LEU A 296 -4.98 19.26 3.80
C LEU A 296 -5.01 18.40 2.54
N PHE A 297 -4.09 17.45 2.39
CA PHE A 297 -4.09 16.54 1.26
C PHE A 297 -5.30 15.61 1.26
N SER A 298 -5.75 15.13 2.44
CA SER A 298 -6.96 14.31 2.57
C SER A 298 -8.21 15.05 2.09
N GLN A 299 -8.30 16.36 2.34
CA GLN A 299 -9.38 17.19 1.79
C GLN A 299 -9.35 17.24 0.26
N VAL A 300 -8.15 17.27 -0.36
CA VAL A 300 -8.01 17.19 -1.82
C VAL A 300 -8.43 15.82 -2.34
N VAL A 301 -8.04 14.74 -1.67
CA VAL A 301 -8.46 13.38 -2.02
C VAL A 301 -10.00 13.28 -2.02
N LEU A 302 -10.64 13.68 -0.92
CA LEU A 302 -12.11 13.66 -0.80
C LEU A 302 -12.79 14.56 -1.84
N SER A 303 -12.27 15.78 -2.05
CA SER A 303 -12.83 16.71 -3.04
C SER A 303 -12.65 16.20 -4.47
N SER A 304 -11.57 15.46 -4.78
CA SER A 304 -11.35 14.89 -6.12
C SER A 304 -12.33 13.77 -6.48
N LEU A 305 -12.97 13.15 -5.48
CA LEU A 305 -14.03 12.17 -5.70
C LEU A 305 -15.36 12.84 -6.10
N GLU A 306 -15.57 14.09 -5.68
CA GLU A 306 -16.73 14.90 -6.06
C GLU A 306 -16.48 15.64 -7.38
N ASP A 307 -15.27 16.15 -7.59
CA ASP A 307 -14.89 16.97 -8.73
C ASP A 307 -13.59 16.47 -9.38
N SER A 308 -13.74 15.87 -10.56
CA SER A 308 -12.63 15.30 -11.32
C SER A 308 -11.54 16.31 -11.71
N SER A 309 -11.83 17.63 -11.70
CA SER A 309 -10.84 18.67 -12.01
C SER A 309 -9.67 18.70 -11.00
N LEU A 310 -9.89 18.22 -9.77
CA LEU A 310 -8.87 18.13 -8.73
C LEU A 310 -8.01 16.87 -8.79
N THR A 311 -8.38 15.89 -9.62
CA THR A 311 -7.68 14.60 -9.67
C THR A 311 -6.21 14.79 -10.05
N GLN A 312 -5.93 15.67 -11.02
CA GLN A 312 -4.56 15.95 -11.46
C GLN A 312 -3.72 16.60 -10.34
N LEU A 313 -4.29 17.56 -9.61
CA LEU A 313 -3.63 18.18 -8.46
C LEU A 313 -3.29 17.15 -7.38
N MET A 314 -4.25 16.28 -7.04
CA MET A 314 -4.04 15.18 -6.08
C MET A 314 -2.86 14.30 -6.53
N TYR A 315 -2.83 13.92 -7.81
CA TYR A 315 -1.77 13.10 -8.38
C TYR A 315 -0.40 13.74 -8.30
N ASP A 316 -0.29 14.96 -8.83
CA ASP A 316 0.99 15.65 -8.94
C ASP A 316 1.58 15.93 -7.56
N TYR A 317 0.73 16.32 -6.60
CA TYR A 317 1.17 16.53 -5.24
C TYR A 317 1.70 15.24 -4.59
N PHE A 318 0.94 14.14 -4.67
CA PHE A 318 1.38 12.87 -4.08
C PHE A 318 2.63 12.33 -4.78
N ASP A 319 2.75 12.50 -6.10
CA ASP A 319 3.94 12.13 -6.85
C ASP A 319 5.17 12.90 -6.38
N ASN A 320 5.05 14.22 -6.25
CA ASN A 320 6.14 15.08 -5.77
C ASN A 320 6.61 14.66 -4.36
N ILE A 321 5.68 14.39 -3.44
CA ILE A 321 6.02 13.89 -2.09
C ILE A 321 6.69 12.52 -2.18
N SER A 322 6.14 11.62 -2.98
CA SER A 322 6.67 10.27 -3.11
C SER A 322 8.08 10.28 -3.68
N HIS A 323 8.32 11.08 -4.72
CA HIS A 323 9.65 11.26 -5.30
C HIS A 323 10.62 11.90 -4.30
N GLU A 324 10.18 12.90 -3.55
CA GLU A 324 11.02 13.57 -2.57
C GLU A 324 11.40 12.65 -1.41
N LEU A 325 10.43 11.96 -0.81
CA LEU A 325 10.64 11.12 0.38
C LEU A 325 11.11 9.70 0.08
N CYS A 326 11.04 9.23 -1.17
CA CYS A 326 11.50 7.89 -1.53
C CYS A 326 12.74 7.86 -2.43
N VAL A 327 13.01 8.95 -3.18
CA VAL A 327 14.10 9.01 -4.17
C VAL A 327 15.12 10.09 -3.84
N ASN A 328 14.71 11.37 -3.78
CA ASN A 328 15.66 12.48 -3.64
C ASN A 328 16.27 12.57 -2.24
N ASN A 329 15.43 12.53 -1.20
CA ASN A 329 15.80 12.64 0.20
C ASN A 329 15.07 11.53 0.98
N PRO A 330 15.54 10.26 0.89
CA PRO A 330 14.77 9.12 1.38
C PRO A 330 14.47 9.19 2.88
N ASP A 331 13.19 9.36 3.23
CA ASP A 331 12.61 9.23 4.57
C ASP A 331 11.31 8.43 4.46
N ILE A 332 11.48 7.12 4.38
CA ILE A 332 10.39 6.16 4.19
C ILE A 332 9.48 6.10 5.40
N LYS A 333 10.01 6.38 6.60
CA LYS A 333 9.19 6.42 7.81
C LYS A 333 8.21 7.59 7.72
N ARG A 334 8.67 8.77 7.32
CA ARG A 334 7.78 9.92 7.11
C ARG A 334 6.80 9.68 5.96
N TYR A 335 7.23 9.01 4.89
CA TYR A 335 6.33 8.63 3.78
C TYR A 335 5.20 7.71 4.24
N ASP A 336 5.52 6.67 5.00
CA ASP A 336 4.53 5.76 5.57
C ASP A 336 3.61 6.47 6.57
N GLN A 337 4.15 7.36 7.41
CA GLN A 337 3.36 8.17 8.34
C GLN A 337 2.36 9.05 7.59
N PHE A 338 2.82 9.80 6.59
CA PHE A 338 1.97 10.64 5.76
C PHE A 338 0.84 9.85 5.08
N PHE A 339 1.16 8.68 4.50
CA PHE A 339 0.14 7.84 3.88
C PHE A 339 -0.86 7.24 4.88
N ASN A 340 -0.39 6.84 6.06
CA ASN A 340 -1.27 6.32 7.13
C ASN A 340 -2.19 7.41 7.68
N GLU A 341 -1.69 8.64 7.86
CA GLU A 341 -2.48 9.81 8.24
C GLU A 341 -3.63 10.03 7.23
N ILE A 342 -3.33 9.99 5.92
CA ILE A 342 -4.37 10.08 4.87
C ILE A 342 -5.40 8.96 4.98
N GLN A 343 -4.95 7.72 5.19
CA GLN A 343 -5.83 6.58 5.30
C GLN A 343 -6.76 6.67 6.53
N LEU A 344 -6.28 7.23 7.63
CA LEU A 344 -7.09 7.49 8.83
C LEU A 344 -8.13 8.60 8.56
N SER A 345 -7.69 9.71 7.98
CA SER A 345 -8.54 10.86 7.61
C SER A 345 -9.61 10.49 6.59
N CYS A 346 -9.35 9.50 5.72
CA CYS A 346 -10.29 8.98 4.73
C CYS A 346 -10.90 7.63 5.15
N SER A 347 -10.93 7.25 6.43
CA SER A 347 -11.27 5.89 6.87
C SER A 347 -12.65 5.35 6.41
N THR A 348 -13.60 6.23 6.11
CA THR A 348 -14.94 5.87 5.61
C THR A 348 -15.03 5.79 4.08
N THR A 349 -13.98 6.20 3.37
CA THR A 349 -13.98 6.35 1.91
C THR A 349 -12.79 5.62 1.29
N PRO A 350 -12.98 4.71 0.32
CA PRO A 350 -11.87 4.00 -0.30
C PRO A 350 -10.96 4.98 -1.04
N LEU A 351 -9.64 4.87 -0.80
CA LEU A 351 -8.65 5.70 -1.48
C LEU A 351 -8.61 5.37 -2.98
N PRO A 352 -8.36 6.38 -3.85
CA PRO A 352 -8.25 6.16 -5.28
C PRO A 352 -7.15 5.13 -5.64
N ASN A 353 -7.47 4.15 -6.49
CA ASN A 353 -6.56 3.03 -6.85
C ASN A 353 -5.17 3.49 -7.30
N ASN A 354 -5.15 4.60 -8.01
CA ASN A 354 -3.98 5.26 -8.54
C ASN A 354 -3.04 5.84 -7.46
N LEU A 355 -3.59 6.27 -6.31
CA LEU A 355 -2.84 6.70 -5.13
C LEU A 355 -2.21 5.48 -4.47
N LEU A 356 -3.02 4.43 -4.27
CA LEU A 356 -2.59 3.13 -3.72
C LEU A 356 -1.47 2.51 -4.58
N HIS A 357 -1.66 2.53 -5.90
CA HIS A 357 -0.69 2.09 -6.88
C HIS A 357 0.66 2.82 -6.70
N LYS A 358 0.64 4.15 -6.59
CA LYS A 358 1.84 4.97 -6.45
C LYS A 358 2.55 4.71 -5.12
N TYR A 359 1.79 4.64 -4.02
CA TYR A 359 2.33 4.30 -2.70
C TYR A 359 3.08 2.97 -2.71
N HIS A 360 2.42 1.92 -3.20
CA HIS A 360 3.02 0.59 -3.28
C HIS A 360 4.19 0.52 -4.27
N TYR A 361 4.16 1.30 -5.36
CA TYR A 361 5.26 1.39 -6.32
C TYR A 361 6.53 1.93 -5.64
N TYR A 362 6.45 3.07 -4.96
CA TYR A 362 7.62 3.67 -4.32
C TYR A 362 8.13 2.87 -3.11
N ARG A 363 7.22 2.21 -2.38
CA ARG A 363 7.60 1.24 -1.34
C ARG A 363 8.37 0.06 -1.92
N ALA A 364 7.89 -0.52 -3.01
CA ALA A 364 8.58 -1.59 -3.72
C ALA A 364 9.96 -1.16 -4.22
N TYR A 365 10.03 0.03 -4.83
CA TYR A 365 11.29 0.62 -5.30
C TYR A 365 12.28 0.77 -4.16
N ASN A 366 11.87 1.34 -3.02
CA ASN A 366 12.76 1.51 -1.89
C ASN A 366 13.27 0.18 -1.31
N PHE A 367 12.39 -0.81 -1.11
CA PHE A 367 12.80 -2.15 -0.69
C PHE A 367 13.80 -2.79 -1.66
N MET A 368 13.60 -2.62 -2.97
CA MET A 368 14.53 -3.08 -3.99
C MET A 368 15.91 -2.42 -3.84
N MET A 369 15.94 -1.11 -3.62
CA MET A 369 17.19 -0.35 -3.44
C MET A 369 17.94 -0.78 -2.17
N MET A 370 17.22 -1.22 -1.13
CA MET A 370 17.81 -1.81 0.09
C MET A 370 18.19 -3.29 -0.07
N GLY A 371 18.03 -3.89 -1.26
CA GLY A 371 18.29 -5.32 -1.50
C GLY A 371 17.29 -6.27 -0.82
N SER A 372 16.19 -5.74 -0.29
CA SER A 372 15.14 -6.50 0.39
C SER A 372 14.07 -6.96 -0.62
N TYR A 373 14.42 -7.93 -1.46
CA TYR A 373 13.56 -8.31 -2.58
C TYR A 373 12.22 -8.98 -2.21
N PRO A 374 12.10 -9.85 -1.18
CA PRO A 374 10.80 -10.41 -0.83
C PRO A 374 9.77 -9.35 -0.39
N PRO A 375 10.11 -8.39 0.49
CA PRO A 375 9.24 -7.22 0.74
C PRO A 375 8.97 -6.38 -0.51
N ALA A 376 9.99 -6.13 -1.35
CA ALA A 376 9.81 -5.38 -2.59
C ALA A 376 8.77 -6.03 -3.52
N LEU A 377 8.81 -7.36 -3.64
CA LEU A 377 7.88 -8.12 -4.45
C LEU A 377 6.45 -8.09 -3.88
N ALA A 378 6.32 -8.15 -2.55
CA ALA A 378 5.01 -8.04 -1.91
C ALA A 378 4.35 -6.69 -2.21
N GLU A 379 5.12 -5.60 -2.21
CA GLU A 379 4.64 -4.26 -2.53
C GLU A 379 4.38 -4.06 -4.03
N VAL A 380 5.29 -4.52 -4.91
CA VAL A 380 5.09 -4.35 -6.36
C VAL A 380 3.88 -5.13 -6.86
N LYS A 381 3.55 -6.26 -6.22
CA LYS A 381 2.32 -7.00 -6.48
C LYS A 381 1.07 -6.19 -6.16
N LYS A 382 1.04 -5.50 -5.01
CA LYS A 382 -0.07 -4.60 -4.66
C LYS A 382 -0.19 -3.48 -5.70
N SER A 383 0.94 -2.87 -6.07
CA SER A 383 0.97 -1.82 -7.09
C SER A 383 0.45 -2.30 -8.46
N TYR A 384 0.84 -3.51 -8.88
CA TYR A 384 0.35 -4.16 -10.09
C TYR A 384 -1.14 -4.47 -10.03
N HIS A 385 -1.66 -4.90 -8.88
CA HIS A 385 -3.09 -5.15 -8.71
C HIS A 385 -3.93 -3.90 -9.00
N PHE A 386 -3.48 -2.73 -8.53
CA PHE A 386 -4.19 -1.46 -8.73
C PHE A 386 -4.04 -0.87 -10.13
N ASN A 387 -2.97 -1.18 -10.87
CA ASN A 387 -2.79 -0.78 -12.26
C ASN A 387 -1.93 -1.78 -13.04
N ARG A 388 -2.58 -2.73 -13.70
CA ARG A 388 -1.92 -3.85 -14.40
C ARG A 388 -1.26 -3.46 -15.71
N ASP A 389 -1.66 -2.34 -16.31
CA ASP A 389 -1.15 -1.90 -17.61
C ASP A 389 0.03 -0.93 -17.48
N ASN A 390 0.31 -0.46 -16.26
CA ASN A 390 1.43 0.44 -15.99
C ASN A 390 2.78 -0.21 -16.33
N LEU A 391 3.48 0.35 -17.31
CA LEU A 391 4.78 -0.15 -17.77
C LEU A 391 5.88 -0.04 -16.72
N PHE A 392 5.88 1.03 -15.91
CA PHE A 392 6.88 1.22 -14.85
C PHE A 392 6.77 0.16 -13.76
N VAL A 393 5.56 -0.24 -13.36
CA VAL A 393 5.35 -1.35 -12.43
C VAL A 393 5.83 -2.67 -13.01
N LYS A 394 5.51 -2.94 -14.29
CA LYS A 394 5.98 -4.16 -14.96
C LYS A 394 7.51 -4.20 -15.04
N GLU A 395 8.15 -3.06 -15.31
CA GLU A 395 9.60 -2.94 -15.34
C GLU A 395 10.21 -3.16 -13.95
N LEU A 396 9.69 -2.48 -12.93
CA LEU A 396 10.17 -2.63 -11.54
C LEU A 396 10.02 -4.07 -11.05
N ALA A 397 8.89 -4.71 -11.32
CA ALA A 397 8.67 -6.12 -11.00
C ALA A 397 9.67 -7.05 -11.69
N GLN A 398 10.00 -6.82 -12.96
CA GLN A 398 11.05 -7.56 -13.67
C GLN A 398 12.42 -7.36 -13.01
N GLN A 399 12.78 -6.12 -12.68
CA GLN A 399 14.06 -5.83 -12.03
C GLN A 399 14.17 -6.49 -10.66
N ILE A 400 13.10 -6.44 -9.84
CA ILE A 400 13.04 -7.11 -8.54
C ILE A 400 13.22 -8.62 -8.71
N ALA A 401 12.48 -9.22 -9.65
CA ALA A 401 12.55 -10.66 -9.89
C ALA A 401 13.95 -11.10 -10.34
N VAL A 402 14.57 -10.41 -11.31
CA VAL A 402 15.93 -10.71 -11.77
C VAL A 402 16.94 -10.61 -10.62
N LYS A 403 16.90 -9.52 -9.84
CA LYS A 403 17.83 -9.32 -8.73
C LYS A 403 17.64 -10.36 -7.61
N HIS A 404 16.39 -10.73 -7.31
CA HIS A 404 16.12 -11.80 -6.34
C HIS A 404 16.66 -13.14 -6.80
N LEU A 405 16.43 -13.51 -8.06
CA LEU A 405 16.93 -14.77 -8.61
C LEU A 405 18.46 -14.80 -8.61
N PHE A 406 19.12 -13.68 -8.90
CA PHE A 406 20.58 -13.59 -8.90
C PHE A 406 21.20 -13.86 -7.51
N ILE A 407 20.56 -13.41 -6.42
CA ILE A 407 21.08 -13.65 -5.06
C ILE A 407 20.75 -15.05 -4.51
N GLU A 408 19.70 -15.69 -5.02
CA GLU A 408 19.34 -17.05 -4.63
C GLU A 408 20.34 -18.04 -5.22
N ARG A 409 21.07 -18.76 -4.36
CA ARG A 409 22.16 -19.67 -4.77
C ARG A 409 21.66 -21.05 -5.16
N SER A 410 20.41 -21.38 -4.83
CA SER A 410 19.82 -22.69 -5.13
C SER A 410 18.94 -22.64 -6.38
N TYR A 411 19.34 -23.38 -7.42
CA TYR A 411 18.54 -23.54 -8.63
C TYR A 411 17.14 -24.09 -8.36
N ARG A 412 16.98 -24.97 -7.35
CA ARG A 412 15.65 -25.48 -6.95
C ARG A 412 14.75 -24.34 -6.42
N LYS A 413 15.28 -23.49 -5.55
CA LYS A 413 14.52 -22.34 -5.02
C LYS A 413 14.27 -21.26 -6.07
N GLN A 414 15.15 -21.11 -7.05
CA GLN A 414 14.93 -20.20 -8.18
C GLN A 414 13.75 -20.67 -9.05
N ILE A 415 13.61 -21.98 -9.29
CA ILE A 415 12.43 -22.57 -9.96
C ILE A 415 11.17 -22.26 -9.16
N ASP A 416 11.16 -22.55 -7.85
CA ASP A 416 9.99 -22.29 -6.99
C ASP A 416 9.62 -20.79 -6.98
N SER A 417 10.63 -19.91 -6.96
CA SER A 417 10.43 -18.45 -7.02
C SER A 417 9.81 -18.02 -8.34
N LEU A 418 10.31 -18.52 -9.47
CA LEU A 418 9.76 -18.20 -10.79
C LEU A 418 8.32 -18.71 -10.95
N GLU A 419 7.99 -19.88 -10.43
CA GLU A 419 6.61 -20.39 -10.43
C GLU A 419 5.68 -19.47 -9.64
N TYR A 420 6.11 -19.03 -8.46
CA TYR A 420 5.37 -18.04 -7.68
C TYR A 420 5.22 -16.73 -8.46
N TYR A 421 6.28 -16.26 -9.14
CA TYR A 421 6.23 -15.02 -9.92
C TYR A 421 5.29 -15.10 -11.10
N PHE A 422 5.32 -16.21 -11.85
CA PHE A 422 4.41 -16.43 -12.98
C PHE A 422 2.95 -16.52 -12.53
N ASN A 423 2.68 -16.96 -11.30
CA ASN A 423 1.33 -16.97 -10.75
C ASN A 423 0.87 -15.56 -10.34
N GLU A 424 1.68 -14.84 -9.56
CA GLU A 424 1.29 -13.55 -8.99
C GLU A 424 1.42 -12.38 -9.98
N LEU A 425 2.32 -12.51 -10.97
CA LEU A 425 2.65 -11.49 -11.97
C LEU A 425 2.68 -12.16 -13.36
N PRO A 426 1.51 -12.50 -13.95
CA PRO A 426 1.42 -13.36 -15.13
C PRO A 426 2.22 -12.87 -16.35
N PHE A 427 2.36 -11.55 -16.52
CA PHE A 427 3.14 -10.96 -17.62
C PHE A 427 4.63 -11.36 -17.60
N LEU A 428 5.18 -11.76 -16.45
CA LEU A 428 6.54 -12.29 -16.37
C LEU A 428 6.67 -13.63 -17.11
N SER A 429 5.58 -14.41 -17.16
CA SER A 429 5.55 -15.69 -17.86
C SER A 429 5.48 -15.55 -19.38
N GLU A 430 5.18 -14.35 -19.89
CA GLU A 430 5.20 -13.99 -21.31
C GLU A 430 6.59 -13.49 -21.75
N ASN A 431 7.46 -13.15 -20.79
CA ASN A 431 8.80 -12.65 -21.09
C ASN A 431 9.75 -13.81 -21.42
N GLN A 432 10.24 -13.82 -22.66
CA GLN A 432 11.13 -14.87 -23.18
C GLN A 432 12.39 -15.09 -22.33
N LEU A 433 12.98 -14.04 -21.75
CA LEU A 433 14.18 -14.17 -20.91
C LEU A 433 13.86 -14.95 -19.63
N PHE A 434 12.73 -14.68 -18.98
CA PHE A 434 12.30 -15.41 -17.80
C PHE A 434 11.99 -16.88 -18.12
N GLN A 435 11.35 -17.13 -19.26
CA GLN A 435 11.07 -18.51 -19.70
C GLN A 435 12.37 -19.29 -19.98
N GLN A 436 13.36 -18.66 -20.62
CA GLN A 436 14.67 -19.27 -20.88
C GLN A 436 15.44 -19.56 -19.58
N GLN A 437 15.43 -18.62 -18.62
CA GLN A 437 16.06 -18.83 -17.30
C GLN A 437 15.38 -19.95 -16.52
N TYR A 438 14.05 -20.01 -16.55
CA TYR A 438 13.29 -21.07 -15.90
C TYR A 438 13.69 -22.46 -16.40
N VAL A 439 13.81 -22.62 -17.72
CA VAL A 439 14.30 -23.86 -18.35
C VAL A 439 15.75 -24.15 -18.00
N TYR A 440 16.62 -23.14 -18.02
CA TYR A 440 18.02 -23.29 -17.63
C TYR A 440 18.16 -23.83 -16.20
N TYR A 441 17.38 -23.31 -15.24
CA TYR A 441 17.42 -23.78 -13.86
C TYR A 441 16.97 -25.24 -13.72
N TYR A 442 15.97 -25.68 -14.48
CA TYR A 442 15.63 -27.11 -14.53
C TYR A 442 16.81 -27.96 -14.98
N VAL A 443 17.49 -27.57 -16.06
CA VAL A 443 18.66 -28.30 -16.58
C VAL A 443 19.75 -28.41 -15.51
N LYS A 444 20.02 -27.33 -14.77
CA LYS A 444 20.98 -27.34 -13.66
C LYS A 444 20.56 -28.28 -12.53
N VAL A 445 19.30 -28.23 -12.10
CA VAL A 445 18.80 -29.13 -11.06
C VAL A 445 18.84 -30.59 -11.49
N ILE A 446 18.49 -30.90 -12.73
CA ILE A 446 18.57 -32.26 -13.29
C ILE A 446 20.02 -32.75 -13.23
N SER A 447 20.97 -31.93 -13.70
CA SER A 447 22.40 -32.22 -13.65
C SER A 447 22.86 -32.51 -12.21
N ASP A 448 22.55 -31.61 -11.26
CA ASP A 448 22.91 -31.78 -9.86
C ASP A 448 22.34 -33.08 -9.27
N CYS A 449 21.07 -33.41 -9.57
CA CYS A 449 20.46 -34.63 -9.06
C CYS A 449 21.19 -35.89 -9.53
N PHE A 450 21.59 -35.95 -10.80
CA PHE A 450 22.31 -37.13 -11.31
C PHE A 450 23.76 -37.16 -10.83
N MET A 451 24.46 -36.02 -10.76
CA MET A 451 25.82 -35.94 -10.22
C MET A 451 25.90 -36.37 -8.74
N TYR A 452 24.88 -36.03 -7.94
CA TYR A 452 24.84 -36.34 -6.51
C TYR A 452 24.09 -37.63 -6.15
N ASP A 453 23.89 -38.55 -7.09
CA ASP A 453 23.28 -39.87 -6.86
C ASP A 453 21.84 -39.77 -6.29
N GLU A 454 21.06 -38.79 -6.78
CA GLU A 454 19.63 -38.59 -6.50
C GLU A 454 18.74 -38.84 -7.75
N PRO A 455 18.81 -40.00 -8.42
CA PRO A 455 18.22 -40.20 -9.74
C PRO A 455 16.69 -40.09 -9.79
N LEU A 456 15.98 -40.51 -8.73
CA LEU A 456 14.51 -40.39 -8.68
C LEU A 456 14.06 -38.93 -8.75
N ARG A 457 14.77 -38.03 -8.05
CA ARG A 457 14.52 -36.59 -8.12
C ARG A 457 14.95 -36.01 -9.46
N GLY A 458 16.05 -36.48 -10.03
CA GLY A 458 16.47 -36.10 -11.38
C GLY A 458 15.39 -36.37 -12.43
N ILE A 459 14.75 -37.55 -12.35
CA ILE A 459 13.63 -37.92 -13.22
C ILE A 459 12.39 -37.05 -12.95
N GLU A 460 12.08 -36.75 -11.69
CA GLU A 460 10.97 -35.84 -11.33
C GLU A 460 11.16 -34.45 -11.96
N TYR A 461 12.33 -33.85 -11.78
CA TYR A 461 12.67 -32.55 -12.37
C TYR A 461 12.74 -32.60 -13.90
N TYR A 462 13.17 -33.72 -14.49
CA TYR A 462 13.09 -33.91 -15.94
C TYR A 462 11.65 -33.88 -16.44
N ASN A 463 10.70 -34.55 -15.77
CA ASN A 463 9.30 -34.51 -16.19
C ASN A 463 8.72 -33.09 -16.09
N ARG A 464 9.04 -32.36 -15.01
CA ARG A 464 8.64 -30.94 -14.87
C ARG A 464 9.27 -30.05 -15.93
N PHE A 465 10.52 -30.30 -16.29
CA PHE A 465 11.22 -29.63 -17.39
C PHE A 465 10.50 -29.82 -18.72
N ILE A 466 10.07 -31.04 -19.04
CA ILE A 466 9.27 -31.30 -20.25
C ILE A 466 7.96 -30.53 -20.22
N THR A 467 7.22 -30.57 -19.11
CA THR A 467 5.99 -29.77 -18.95
C THR A 467 6.24 -28.28 -19.12
N ALA A 468 7.39 -27.76 -18.65
CA ALA A 468 7.76 -26.37 -18.83
C ALA A 468 8.05 -26.03 -20.30
N LEU A 469 8.73 -26.90 -21.05
CA LEU A 469 8.97 -26.73 -22.49
C LEU A 469 7.64 -26.68 -23.27
N ASP A 470 6.73 -27.60 -22.98
CA ASP A 470 5.42 -27.66 -23.62
C ASP A 470 4.58 -26.41 -23.30
N ARG A 471 4.61 -25.96 -22.04
CA ARG A 471 3.85 -24.79 -21.57
C ARG A 471 4.16 -23.52 -22.35
N PHE A 472 5.43 -23.26 -22.65
CA PHE A 472 5.84 -21.99 -23.23
C PHE A 472 5.95 -21.99 -24.76
N ASN A 473 5.83 -23.16 -25.42
CA ASN A 473 5.83 -23.31 -26.88
C ASN A 473 6.95 -22.50 -27.58
N ILE A 474 8.15 -22.48 -26.98
CA ILE A 474 9.23 -21.59 -27.42
C ILE A 474 10.07 -22.32 -28.46
N ASN A 475 9.99 -21.87 -29.71
CA ASN A 475 10.79 -22.39 -30.82
C ASN A 475 12.28 -21.97 -30.79
N ASN A 476 12.68 -21.13 -29.83
CA ASN A 476 14.02 -20.53 -29.69
C ASN A 476 14.61 -20.75 -28.29
N TYR A 477 14.74 -22.01 -27.86
CA TYR A 477 15.62 -22.31 -26.74
C TYR A 477 17.08 -22.26 -27.19
N SER A 478 17.98 -21.98 -26.24
CA SER A 478 19.38 -22.29 -26.45
C SER A 478 19.52 -23.78 -26.67
N ASP A 479 19.97 -24.19 -27.86
CA ASP A 479 20.30 -25.58 -28.21
C ASP A 479 21.19 -26.23 -27.14
N GLU A 480 22.02 -25.43 -26.45
CA GLU A 480 22.84 -25.88 -25.35
C GLU A 480 22.00 -26.39 -24.17
N HIS A 481 20.95 -25.67 -23.76
CA HIS A 481 20.14 -26.08 -22.61
C HIS A 481 19.32 -27.33 -22.91
N ILE A 482 18.71 -27.40 -24.09
CA ILE A 482 17.97 -28.59 -24.56
C ILE A 482 18.93 -29.77 -24.60
N SER A 483 20.08 -29.62 -25.25
CA SER A 483 21.02 -30.72 -25.41
C SER A 483 21.59 -31.24 -24.08
N VAL A 484 21.88 -30.37 -23.12
CA VAL A 484 22.33 -30.77 -21.78
C VAL A 484 21.25 -31.53 -21.03
N GLY A 485 20.02 -30.99 -20.93
CA GLY A 485 18.95 -31.59 -20.13
C GLY A 485 18.54 -32.98 -20.62
N PHE A 486 18.35 -33.13 -21.93
CA PHE A 486 18.04 -34.42 -22.55
C PHE A 486 19.25 -35.37 -22.54
N GLY A 487 20.45 -34.86 -22.82
CA GLY A 487 21.67 -35.65 -22.86
C GLY A 487 21.98 -36.33 -21.51
N ILE A 488 22.01 -35.56 -20.41
CA ILE A 488 22.29 -36.09 -19.06
C ILE A 488 21.28 -37.18 -18.69
N THR A 489 19.99 -36.93 -18.93
CA THR A 489 18.92 -37.87 -18.60
C THR A 489 19.02 -39.16 -19.44
N ALA A 490 19.38 -39.05 -20.71
CA ALA A 490 19.57 -40.21 -21.58
C ALA A 490 20.80 -41.04 -21.20
N PHE A 491 21.92 -40.39 -20.88
CA PHE A 491 23.11 -41.08 -20.38
C PHE A 491 22.81 -41.86 -19.11
N TYR A 492 22.08 -41.27 -18.15
CA TYR A 492 21.63 -41.99 -16.96
C TYR A 492 20.86 -43.27 -17.31
N TYR A 493 19.90 -43.21 -18.25
CA TYR A 493 19.17 -44.41 -18.66
C TYR A 493 20.08 -45.44 -19.37
N ALA A 494 21.05 -44.99 -20.17
CA ALA A 494 21.99 -45.87 -20.87
C ALA A 494 22.93 -46.59 -19.90
N GLU A 495 23.47 -45.88 -18.90
CA GLU A 495 24.32 -46.46 -17.84
C GLU A 495 23.59 -47.54 -17.05
N ASN A 496 22.26 -47.41 -16.90
CA ASN A 496 21.40 -48.40 -16.26
C ASN A 496 20.85 -49.46 -17.23
N ALA A 497 21.54 -49.65 -18.37
CA ALA A 497 21.19 -50.58 -19.44
C ALA A 497 19.76 -50.43 -20.01
N ASN A 498 19.12 -49.27 -19.81
CA ASN A 498 17.79 -48.95 -20.33
C ASN A 498 17.88 -48.17 -21.64
N PHE A 499 18.57 -48.77 -22.62
CA PHE A 499 18.88 -48.12 -23.91
C PHE A 499 17.63 -47.67 -24.67
N SER A 500 16.50 -48.38 -24.56
CA SER A 500 15.25 -47.97 -25.21
C SER A 500 14.72 -46.65 -24.65
N LYS A 501 14.75 -46.45 -23.32
CA LYS A 501 14.38 -45.16 -22.73
C LYS A 501 15.41 -44.08 -23.04
N ALA A 502 16.70 -44.41 -23.00
CA ALA A 502 17.78 -43.48 -23.33
C ALA A 502 17.62 -42.91 -24.76
N LEU A 503 17.42 -43.78 -25.75
CA LEU A 503 17.19 -43.37 -27.14
C LEU A 503 15.90 -42.56 -27.30
N ARG A 504 14.83 -42.91 -26.57
CA ARG A 504 13.58 -42.13 -26.59
C ARG A 504 13.80 -40.70 -26.06
N VAL A 505 14.55 -40.55 -24.96
CA VAL A 505 14.88 -39.23 -24.40
C VAL A 505 15.72 -38.42 -25.39
N VAL A 506 16.80 -38.98 -25.94
CA VAL A 506 17.65 -38.26 -26.92
C VAL A 506 16.90 -37.91 -28.20
N ASN A 507 16.10 -38.82 -28.75
CA ASN A 507 15.29 -38.51 -29.94
C ASN A 507 14.29 -37.40 -29.65
N LYS A 508 13.67 -37.37 -28.45
CA LYS A 508 12.80 -36.26 -28.06
C LYS A 508 13.56 -34.92 -27.98
N GLY A 509 14.80 -34.94 -27.50
CA GLY A 509 15.68 -33.77 -27.55
C GLY A 509 15.99 -33.32 -28.99
N LEU A 510 16.24 -34.27 -29.91
CA LEU A 510 16.48 -34.00 -31.33
C LEU A 510 15.24 -33.51 -32.08
N GLU A 511 14.03 -33.87 -31.65
CA GLU A 511 12.80 -33.26 -32.18
C GLU A 511 12.75 -31.75 -31.90
N LEU A 512 13.25 -31.33 -30.73
CA LEU A 512 13.25 -29.93 -30.29
C LEU A 512 14.48 -29.15 -30.77
N SER A 513 15.61 -29.83 -30.93
CA SER A 513 16.88 -29.25 -31.42
C SER A 513 17.52 -30.19 -32.46
N PRO A 514 16.99 -30.22 -33.69
CA PRO A 514 17.42 -31.15 -34.74
C PRO A 514 18.89 -31.01 -35.12
N GLU A 515 19.46 -29.82 -34.97
CA GLU A 515 20.84 -29.53 -35.33
C GLU A 515 21.84 -29.70 -34.18
N SER A 516 21.40 -30.11 -32.99
CA SER A 516 22.28 -30.32 -31.86
C SER A 516 23.31 -31.43 -32.12
N LEU A 517 24.57 -31.03 -32.36
CA LEU A 517 25.69 -31.96 -32.49
C LEU A 517 25.86 -32.83 -31.24
N ARG A 518 25.66 -32.24 -30.05
CA ARG A 518 25.76 -32.93 -28.77
C ARG A 518 24.75 -34.07 -28.64
N LEU A 519 23.49 -33.84 -29.04
CA LEU A 519 22.47 -34.89 -29.00
C LEU A 519 22.66 -35.93 -30.10
N LYS A 520 23.12 -35.53 -31.30
CA LYS A 520 23.49 -36.47 -32.38
C LYS A 520 24.61 -37.41 -31.91
N GLN A 521 25.64 -36.87 -31.25
CA GLN A 521 26.72 -37.66 -30.67
C GLN A 521 26.22 -38.58 -29.56
N ALA A 522 25.45 -38.05 -28.60
CA ALA A 522 24.88 -38.86 -27.51
C ALA A 522 24.03 -40.02 -28.05
N LYS A 523 23.27 -39.81 -29.13
CA LYS A 523 22.53 -40.88 -29.81
C LYS A 523 23.47 -41.96 -30.31
N SER A 524 24.50 -41.58 -31.06
CA SER A 524 25.51 -42.51 -31.59
C SER A 524 26.16 -43.32 -30.46
N ASP A 525 26.58 -42.65 -29.39
CA ASP A 525 27.23 -43.30 -28.25
C ASP A 525 26.29 -44.32 -27.56
N ILE A 526 25.02 -43.97 -27.41
CA ILE A 526 24.01 -44.86 -26.82
C ILE A 526 23.71 -46.05 -27.74
N GLU A 527 23.66 -45.85 -29.05
CA GLU A 527 23.46 -46.92 -30.04
C GLU A 527 24.64 -47.90 -30.06
N ASP A 528 25.87 -47.37 -29.98
CA ASP A 528 27.08 -48.19 -29.91
C ASP A 528 27.21 -48.92 -28.57
N ALA A 529 26.91 -48.25 -27.44
CA ALA A 529 26.83 -48.89 -26.14
C ALA A 529 25.80 -50.02 -26.12
N LYS A 530 24.62 -49.80 -26.72
CA LYS A 530 23.59 -50.83 -26.89
C LYS A 530 24.07 -51.99 -27.76
N ARG A 531 24.77 -51.71 -28.86
CA ARG A 531 25.35 -52.72 -29.75
C ARG A 531 26.37 -53.56 -29.00
N ILE A 532 27.33 -52.94 -28.32
CA ILE A 532 28.36 -53.63 -27.52
C ILE A 532 27.70 -54.46 -26.42
N TYR A 533 26.71 -53.90 -25.72
CA TYR A 533 25.95 -54.61 -24.69
C TYR A 533 25.22 -55.84 -25.27
N THR A 534 24.71 -55.77 -26.51
CA THR A 534 23.97 -56.87 -27.13
C THR A 534 24.86 -57.90 -27.84
N THR A 535 25.99 -57.49 -28.42
CA THR A 535 26.91 -58.37 -29.17
C THR A 535 27.98 -58.97 -28.26
N GLY A 536 28.51 -58.21 -27.30
CA GLY A 536 29.48 -58.67 -26.30
C GLY A 536 28.90 -59.73 -25.35
N TYR A 537 27.58 -59.71 -25.13
CA TYR A 537 26.88 -60.68 -24.29
C TYR A 537 26.67 -62.06 -24.92
N LYS A 538 26.98 -62.29 -26.21
CA LYS A 538 26.93 -63.64 -26.78
C LYS A 538 28.05 -64.57 -26.27
N ASN A 539 29.14 -64.03 -25.71
CA ASN A 539 30.23 -64.80 -25.08
C ASN A 539 30.55 -64.36 -23.65
N TYR A 540 29.67 -63.56 -23.03
CA TYR A 540 29.84 -63.11 -21.66
C TYR A 540 28.65 -63.65 -20.88
N THR A 541 28.89 -64.59 -19.96
CA THR A 541 27.94 -64.86 -18.88
C THR A 541 27.57 -63.52 -18.26
N PRO A 542 26.27 -63.23 -18.04
CA PRO A 542 25.86 -61.97 -17.49
C PRO A 542 26.68 -61.68 -16.23
N TYR A 543 27.41 -60.57 -16.22
CA TYR A 543 27.52 -59.83 -14.98
C TYR A 543 26.10 -59.34 -14.74
N THR A 544 25.31 -60.20 -14.11
CA THR A 544 24.04 -59.80 -13.58
C THR A 544 24.33 -58.57 -12.73
N PHE A 545 23.80 -57.41 -13.13
CA PHE A 545 23.58 -56.27 -12.23
C PHE A 545 22.55 -56.63 -11.13
N THR A 546 22.50 -57.90 -10.70
CA THR A 546 21.86 -58.37 -9.47
C THR A 546 22.70 -58.04 -8.24
N ASN A 547 23.90 -57.48 -8.38
CA ASN A 547 24.66 -56.95 -7.24
C ASN A 547 24.57 -55.42 -7.13
N ILE A 548 23.47 -54.78 -7.56
CA ILE A 548 23.04 -53.61 -6.78
C ILE A 548 22.74 -54.17 -5.40
N GLU A 549 23.70 -53.99 -4.50
CA GLU A 549 23.55 -54.41 -3.12
C GLU A 549 22.31 -53.70 -2.59
N THR A 550 21.21 -54.45 -2.52
CA THR A 550 19.97 -53.98 -1.93
C THR A 550 20.25 -53.51 -0.51
N PRO A 551 19.49 -52.53 0.00
CA PRO A 551 19.53 -52.17 1.41
C PRO A 551 19.57 -53.39 2.36
N GLU A 552 18.87 -54.46 1.99
CA GLU A 552 18.75 -55.72 2.72
C GLU A 552 20.02 -56.57 2.64
N THR A 553 20.62 -56.77 1.46
CA THR A 553 21.87 -57.52 1.33
C THR A 553 23.05 -56.79 1.97
N LEU A 554 23.10 -55.45 1.87
CA LEU A 554 24.14 -54.67 2.55
C LEU A 554 23.93 -54.69 4.07
N LYS A 555 22.67 -54.69 4.53
CA LYS A 555 22.35 -54.88 5.97
C LYS A 555 22.97 -56.16 6.50
N GLU A 556 22.80 -57.27 5.80
CA GLU A 556 23.34 -58.57 6.21
C GLU A 556 24.87 -58.52 6.29
N LYS A 557 25.54 -57.96 5.28
CA LYS A 557 27.00 -57.82 5.29
C LYS A 557 27.50 -56.89 6.40
N VAL A 558 26.83 -55.78 6.65
CA VAL A 558 27.17 -54.87 7.75
C VAL A 558 27.00 -55.57 9.10
N HIS A 559 25.90 -56.28 9.34
CA HIS A 559 25.72 -57.01 10.61
C HIS A 559 26.71 -58.16 10.77
N LYS A 560 27.12 -58.79 9.67
CA LYS A 560 28.10 -59.88 9.67
C LYS A 560 29.54 -59.40 9.86
N HIS A 561 29.91 -58.28 9.25
CA HIS A 561 31.31 -57.87 9.11
C HIS A 561 31.65 -56.61 9.91
N PHE A 562 30.72 -55.68 10.17
CA PHE A 562 31.06 -54.47 10.94
C PHE A 562 31.47 -54.76 12.40
N PRO A 563 30.87 -55.72 13.13
CA PRO A 563 31.41 -56.14 14.43
C PRO A 563 32.86 -56.65 14.29
N GLY A 564 33.81 -55.93 14.87
CA GLY A 564 35.23 -56.16 14.73
C GLY A 564 36.04 -54.90 15.07
N LYS A 565 37.36 -55.03 14.93
CA LYS A 565 38.29 -53.91 15.06
C LYS A 565 38.75 -53.49 13.67
N TRP A 566 38.52 -52.24 13.33
CA TRP A 566 38.71 -51.69 12.00
C TRP A 566 39.56 -50.43 12.09
N ARG A 567 40.57 -50.30 11.23
CA ARG A 567 41.38 -49.07 11.08
C ARG A 567 41.34 -48.61 9.65
N ALA A 568 41.13 -47.31 9.46
CA ALA A 568 41.29 -46.73 8.14
C ALA A 568 42.76 -46.79 7.71
N VAL A 569 43.00 -47.27 6.50
CA VAL A 569 44.34 -47.36 5.91
C VAL A 569 44.56 -46.32 4.81
N SER A 570 43.48 -45.89 4.17
CA SER A 570 43.50 -44.89 3.10
C SER A 570 42.21 -44.09 3.06
N ILE A 571 42.28 -42.94 2.40
CA ILE A 571 41.14 -42.08 2.06
C ILE A 571 41.04 -42.00 0.53
N ILE A 572 39.82 -42.08 0.00
CA ILE A 572 39.54 -41.77 -1.40
C ILE A 572 38.98 -40.35 -1.50
N MET A 573 39.65 -39.47 -2.25
CA MET A 573 39.18 -38.14 -2.63
C MET A 573 39.22 -38.02 -4.14
N GLU A 574 38.11 -37.61 -4.77
CA GLU A 574 38.06 -37.41 -6.25
C GLU A 574 38.60 -38.62 -7.03
N ASP A 575 38.26 -39.82 -6.56
CA ASP A 575 38.68 -41.11 -7.11
C ASP A 575 40.19 -41.43 -7.03
N MET A 576 40.97 -40.61 -6.33
CA MET A 576 42.35 -40.90 -5.96
C MET A 576 42.42 -41.47 -4.53
N GLU A 577 43.00 -42.66 -4.39
CA GLU A 577 43.30 -43.26 -3.09
C GLU A 577 44.63 -42.70 -2.54
N GLN A 578 44.58 -42.17 -1.32
CA GLN A 578 45.73 -41.63 -0.61
C GLN A 578 45.89 -42.35 0.73
N ASP A 579 47.12 -42.76 1.05
CA ASP A 579 47.42 -43.32 2.36
C ASP A 579 47.19 -42.29 3.46
N LEU A 580 46.66 -42.74 4.60
CA LEU A 580 46.48 -41.87 5.76
C LEU A 580 47.83 -41.43 6.33
N ASN A 581 47.93 -40.15 6.71
CA ASN A 581 49.10 -39.64 7.42
C ASN A 581 49.31 -40.44 8.72
N LYS A 582 50.57 -40.71 9.09
CA LYS A 582 50.92 -41.49 10.31
C LYS A 582 50.28 -40.96 11.60
N ASN A 583 49.89 -39.68 11.64
CA ASN A 583 49.29 -39.02 12.79
C ASN A 583 47.75 -39.03 12.77
N GLU A 584 47.12 -39.36 11.64
CA GLU A 584 45.66 -39.47 11.51
C GLU A 584 45.24 -40.91 11.85
N THR A 585 44.52 -41.06 12.95
CA THR A 585 44.02 -42.36 13.41
C THR A 585 42.51 -42.35 13.29
N PHE A 586 41.95 -43.26 12.50
CA PHE A 586 40.50 -43.46 12.42
C PHE A 586 40.21 -44.94 12.63
N GLU A 587 39.62 -45.28 13.78
CA GLU A 587 39.33 -46.66 14.16
C GLU A 587 37.91 -46.84 14.68
N PHE A 588 37.35 -48.02 14.40
CA PHE A 588 36.12 -48.51 15.01
C PHE A 588 36.40 -49.84 15.72
N ILE A 589 35.95 -49.96 16.97
CA ILE A 589 35.89 -51.23 17.69
C ILE A 589 34.42 -51.46 18.02
N ALA A 590 33.76 -52.31 17.25
CA ALA A 590 32.33 -52.60 17.38
C ALA A 590 32.10 -54.05 17.80
N ASP A 591 31.12 -54.30 18.68
CA ASP A 591 30.71 -55.66 19.03
C ASP A 591 29.31 -56.01 18.48
N LYS A 592 28.92 -57.28 18.66
CA LYS A 592 27.61 -57.80 18.23
C LYS A 592 26.45 -57.26 19.06
N ASP A 593 26.72 -56.80 20.28
CA ASP A 593 25.74 -56.20 21.21
C ASP A 593 25.54 -54.70 20.97
N LYS A 594 26.07 -54.21 19.85
CA LYS A 594 25.97 -52.82 19.36
C LYS A 594 26.75 -51.81 20.17
N ASN A 595 27.68 -52.22 21.03
CA ASN A 595 28.64 -51.27 21.62
C ASN A 595 29.72 -50.94 20.60
N CYS A 596 30.19 -49.70 20.63
CA CYS A 596 31.19 -49.20 19.71
C CYS A 596 32.15 -48.26 20.43
N THR A 597 33.43 -48.40 20.16
CA THR A 597 34.44 -47.39 20.47
C THR A 597 34.94 -46.79 19.18
N TYR A 598 34.76 -45.47 19.06
CA TYR A 598 35.21 -44.66 17.94
C TYR A 598 36.49 -43.93 18.35
N ILE A 599 37.55 -44.05 17.55
CA ILE A 599 38.82 -43.34 17.79
C ILE A 599 39.10 -42.48 16.57
N HIS A 600 39.22 -41.16 16.78
CA HIS A 600 39.56 -40.22 15.72
C HIS A 600 40.63 -39.23 16.17
N ASN A 601 41.78 -39.25 15.52
CA ASN A 601 42.94 -38.42 15.80
C ASN A 601 43.31 -38.43 17.30
N GLY A 602 43.42 -39.64 17.86
CA GLY A 602 43.75 -39.89 19.28
C GLY A 602 42.60 -39.67 20.28
N LYS A 603 41.48 -39.07 19.86
CA LYS A 603 40.30 -38.92 20.73
C LYS A 603 39.47 -40.20 20.72
N THR A 604 39.21 -40.76 21.89
CA THR A 604 38.42 -41.99 22.07
C THR A 604 37.04 -41.68 22.60
N GLU A 605 36.01 -42.21 21.96
CA GLU A 605 34.62 -42.05 22.35
C GLU A 605 33.90 -43.41 22.37
N LYS A 606 33.18 -43.70 23.46
CA LYS A 606 32.38 -44.92 23.60
C LYS A 606 30.91 -44.62 23.37
N GLY A 607 30.22 -45.50 22.66
CA GLY A 607 28.82 -45.33 22.30
C GLY A 607 28.16 -46.61 21.82
N LYS A 608 26.99 -46.45 21.20
CA LYS A 608 26.30 -47.51 20.49
C LYS A 608 26.34 -47.29 18.99
N TRP A 609 26.34 -48.36 18.21
CA TRP A 609 26.19 -48.28 16.76
C TRP A 609 24.84 -48.84 16.30
N ALA A 610 24.29 -48.28 15.22
CA ALA A 610 23.08 -48.79 14.59
C ALA A 610 23.15 -48.61 13.07
N TYR A 611 22.76 -49.65 12.32
CA TYR A 611 22.66 -49.56 10.87
C TYR A 611 21.22 -49.34 10.41
N ARG A 612 20.99 -48.38 9.51
CA ARG A 612 19.71 -48.10 8.86
C ARG A 612 19.77 -48.57 7.39
N PRO A 613 19.08 -49.66 7.02
CA PRO A 613 19.14 -50.22 5.66
C PRO A 613 18.75 -49.21 4.58
N LYS A 614 17.59 -48.55 4.74
CA LYS A 614 17.05 -47.62 3.73
C LYS A 614 18.02 -46.50 3.34
N SER A 615 18.72 -45.91 4.31
CA SER A 615 19.72 -44.86 4.06
C SER A 615 21.13 -45.39 3.86
N LYS A 616 21.35 -46.70 4.06
CA LYS A 616 22.65 -47.37 4.07
C LYS A 616 23.63 -46.74 5.06
N CYS A 617 23.16 -46.20 6.18
CA CYS A 617 23.99 -45.46 7.14
C CYS A 617 24.22 -46.22 8.45
N ILE A 618 25.45 -46.17 8.96
CA ILE A 618 25.81 -46.47 10.35
C ILE A 618 25.74 -45.18 11.15
N TYR A 619 25.04 -45.24 12.26
CA TYR A 619 24.94 -44.18 13.26
C TYR A 619 25.79 -44.61 14.44
N PHE A 620 26.75 -43.76 14.83
CA PHE A 620 27.47 -43.89 16.08
C PHE A 620 26.88 -42.88 17.07
N VAL A 621 26.24 -43.36 18.13
CA VAL A 621 25.60 -42.54 19.16
C VAL A 621 26.44 -42.62 20.43
N PRO A 622 27.16 -41.55 20.80
CA PRO A 622 28.04 -41.61 21.95
C PRO A 622 27.26 -41.64 23.28
N HIS A 623 27.86 -42.23 24.31
CA HIS A 623 27.21 -42.36 25.62
C HIS A 623 27.06 -41.01 26.34
N LYS A 624 28.02 -40.10 26.13
CA LYS A 624 28.06 -38.80 26.84
C LYS A 624 27.08 -37.78 26.25
N GLU A 625 26.98 -37.70 24.92
CA GLU A 625 26.20 -36.68 24.21
C GLU A 625 25.35 -37.31 23.10
N LYS A 626 24.17 -37.84 23.46
CA LYS A 626 23.33 -38.60 22.52
C LYS A 626 22.93 -37.84 21.25
N ASP A 627 22.95 -36.51 21.30
CA ASP A 627 22.60 -35.63 20.17
C ASP A 627 23.78 -35.38 19.21
N ASP A 628 25.04 -35.63 19.63
CA ASP A 628 26.23 -35.53 18.76
C ASP A 628 26.57 -36.87 18.09
N TYR A 629 25.56 -37.54 17.54
CA TYR A 629 25.78 -38.78 16.81
C TYR A 629 26.50 -38.52 15.48
N LYS A 630 27.41 -39.42 15.11
CA LYS A 630 28.11 -39.40 13.83
C LYS A 630 27.43 -40.34 12.85
N VAL A 631 27.36 -39.94 11.58
CA VAL A 631 26.70 -40.71 10.52
C VAL A 631 27.70 -41.05 9.43
N PHE A 632 27.72 -42.33 9.04
CA PHE A 632 28.58 -42.86 7.99
C PHE A 632 27.74 -43.66 6.99
N LYS A 633 27.69 -43.26 5.72
CA LYS A 633 27.08 -44.07 4.67
C LYS A 633 28.03 -45.19 4.28
N VAL A 634 27.58 -46.43 4.41
CA VAL A 634 28.34 -47.63 4.05
C VAL A 634 28.24 -47.82 2.55
N LYS A 635 29.39 -47.86 1.89
CA LYS A 635 29.50 -48.16 0.46
C LYS A 635 29.84 -49.60 0.18
N GLU A 636 30.57 -50.24 1.10
CA GLU A 636 30.99 -51.64 1.00
C GLU A 636 31.21 -52.20 2.40
N ALA A 637 30.85 -53.47 2.62
CA ALA A 637 31.19 -54.21 3.83
C ALA A 637 31.52 -55.67 3.49
N SER A 638 32.72 -56.12 3.87
CA SER A 638 33.21 -57.49 3.69
C SER A 638 34.12 -57.89 4.85
N ALA A 639 34.57 -59.15 4.88
CA ALA A 639 35.46 -59.64 5.94
C ALA A 639 36.80 -58.89 6.02
N ASN A 640 37.28 -58.32 4.90
CA ASN A 640 38.62 -57.73 4.81
C ASN A 640 38.59 -56.22 4.57
N LYS A 641 37.41 -55.63 4.34
CA LYS A 641 37.28 -54.25 3.90
C LYS A 641 35.91 -53.66 4.25
N ILE A 642 35.91 -52.44 4.78
CA ILE A 642 34.71 -51.61 4.95
C ILE A 642 34.98 -50.23 4.35
N VAL A 643 34.06 -49.71 3.55
CA VAL A 643 34.16 -48.36 2.97
C VAL A 643 33.08 -47.46 3.56
N LEU A 644 33.50 -46.39 4.22
CA LEU A 644 32.61 -45.45 4.93
C LEU A 644 32.71 -44.04 4.34
N LEU A 645 31.56 -43.40 4.13
CA LEU A 645 31.42 -42.01 3.73
C LEU A 645 30.85 -41.20 4.91
N PRO A 646 31.66 -40.41 5.63
CA PRO A 646 31.20 -39.63 6.77
C PRO A 646 30.29 -38.48 6.33
N PHE A 647 29.40 -38.05 7.22
CA PHE A 647 28.54 -36.88 7.00
C PHE A 647 29.05 -35.70 7.83
N LYS A 648 29.18 -34.54 7.19
CA LYS A 648 29.31 -33.24 7.83
C LYS A 648 27.94 -32.79 8.33
N ASP A 649 27.88 -32.33 9.57
CA ASP A 649 26.68 -31.77 10.21
C ASP A 649 25.44 -32.67 10.11
N GLN A 650 25.64 -34.00 10.13
CA GLN A 650 24.61 -35.05 10.05
C GLN A 650 23.76 -35.06 8.76
N LYS A 651 24.00 -34.15 7.80
CA LYS A 651 23.16 -33.97 6.60
C LYS A 651 23.93 -34.04 5.28
N THR A 652 25.17 -33.55 5.26
CA THR A 652 25.92 -33.39 4.02
C THR A 652 27.01 -34.45 3.95
N PRO A 653 27.02 -35.37 2.96
CA PRO A 653 28.12 -36.31 2.82
C PRO A 653 29.43 -35.58 2.59
N SER A 654 30.49 -36.06 3.24
CA SER A 654 31.86 -35.61 3.02
C SER A 654 32.33 -35.95 1.61
N PRO A 655 33.23 -35.16 0.98
CA PRO A 655 33.82 -35.53 -0.32
C PRO A 655 34.75 -36.74 -0.25
N TYR A 656 35.18 -37.15 0.95
CA TYR A 656 36.13 -38.25 1.14
C TYR A 656 35.50 -39.55 1.65
N LYS A 657 36.04 -40.70 1.24
CA LYS A 657 35.64 -42.04 1.73
C LYS A 657 36.81 -42.66 2.52
N TYR A 658 36.55 -43.25 3.67
CA TYR A 658 37.54 -44.05 4.40
C TYR A 658 37.51 -45.50 3.94
N ILE A 659 38.68 -46.09 3.69
CA ILE A 659 38.84 -47.54 3.51
C ILE A 659 39.39 -48.13 4.80
N LEU A 660 38.60 -48.98 5.44
CA LEU A 660 38.96 -49.64 6.69
C LEU A 660 39.35 -51.09 6.44
N LYS A 661 40.43 -51.53 7.07
CA LYS A 661 40.88 -52.93 7.12
C LYS A 661 40.79 -53.45 8.55
N PRO A 662 40.58 -54.77 8.74
CA PRO A 662 40.59 -55.36 10.08
C PRO A 662 41.98 -55.22 10.71
N ILE A 663 42.03 -55.00 12.03
CA ILE A 663 43.28 -54.96 12.82
C ILE A 663 43.43 -56.23 13.64
#